data_AF-A0A094A370-F1
#
_entry.id   AF-A0A094A370-F1
#
_cell.length_a   1.000
_cell.length_b   1.000
_cell.length_c   1.000
_cell.angle_alpha   90.00
_cell.angle_beta   90.00
_cell.angle_gamma   90.00
#
_symmetry.space_group_name_H-M   'P 1'
#
loop_
_entity.id
_entity.type
_entity.pdbx_description
1 polymer ?
#
loop_
_entity_poly.entity_id
_entity_poly.type
_entity_poly.pdbx_seq_one_letter_code
_entity_poly.pdbx_strand_id
1 'polypeptide(L)'
;MEEKLYLPNDIPTQSLQPPPSELLESSLEQIVTTLPPRESYSDEQASGFFMGYTGLAFILFQISALRPDLEILGHDLMYWAKRYMEGKRNEGEGFAVNKNLGCGLLNEKLCFQALQACISKEHSDVLTFLCNMPELLGPYATEQGDPYETELLYGRTGALYLLRMLRRWVPGSAASLEEPIAQLAGKIMGTNSDGKGNWEWNGDRVYGPPHGDIGIITQLVLTVPSLAPKLSGKVEELLDLQGPDGNWPSSRDNMEAKKGWARVQYCHGAPGFVCALQTLRPFYPELHDRIDRAIARGRETTWSRGLLKKEPNLCHGILGNAFAFPVGPKREHFLALCTPDAIKTAKELNPKVFEPAAYGMEIMVTLQYLPSAAWTWAVREMPVPPMLIRVDSVVLKLTPKLSAATMKDFNLVLAGVLISLASLPSISASPDFPTVLTAWCRSLPGDDSWPAASQWKDLNSTVGGRLIETHPLGSVCHDPAYDAAKCASLQSQWIDPQLHMGSSSSVMAPFFANQSCDPWTPVSRECTLGNYVSYSVNATSAADIIEAVNFVRQHNIRLVIRNTGHDYNGKSIGAGALAVWTHHLKSTHVIDWKDSYYDGKAIKMGAGVQGFEAMAAAKTEGLVAIGGECPTVGVAGGYTQGGGHSALSTSFGLAADQTLSFEVVTAEGDLVTASRSENSDLYWALSGGGGGTYGIVVSMTAKVYPDATVSGATLIFQSSSTTMDNFYAGIEKFHSLLPAMIDAGSMMVYFFSNDFFQIGPLTAYNKTSAEVKSIMGDFVAALDELQIIYNVSYSQSATYSEHYNTYFGPLPYGNIKVGIAQYGGRLIPRATIENDNTAFMKMARSITEDGVLFIGVGTDVSAPAKTVSNSVLPSWRNALIHATLTTPWNFTAPWADMIALQDKMTDSVMPQIEAVTPGSGAYMNEADFRQPNYKEVFFGGNYPKLLTIKEKWDGDYLFYATKSVGSDHWNVAADGRMCRA
;
A
#
# COMPACT_ATOMS: atom_id res chain seq x y z
N MET A 1 -1.33 -15.90 49.33
CA MET A 1 -1.26 -15.79 47.86
C MET A 1 -1.51 -14.34 47.52
N GLU A 2 -0.56 -13.66 46.86
CA GLU A 2 -0.81 -12.29 46.37
C GLU A 2 -2.05 -12.28 45.48
N GLU A 3 -2.93 -11.31 45.70
CA GLU A 3 -4.12 -11.16 44.88
C GLU A 3 -3.73 -10.77 43.45
N LYS A 4 -4.10 -11.61 42.48
CA LYS A 4 -3.85 -11.31 41.06
C LYS A 4 -4.61 -10.04 40.65
N LEU A 5 -3.91 -9.10 40.02
CA LEU A 5 -4.47 -7.84 39.48
C LEU A 5 -5.23 -8.01 38.15
N TYR A 6 -5.24 -9.23 37.62
CA TYR A 6 -5.85 -9.60 36.35
C TYR A 6 -6.76 -10.83 36.53
N LEU A 7 -7.71 -10.96 35.61
CA LEU A 7 -8.54 -12.12 35.36
C LEU A 7 -7.74 -13.09 34.49
N PRO A 8 -7.67 -14.39 34.83
CA PRO A 8 -7.10 -15.39 33.94
C PRO A 8 -7.80 -15.35 32.58
N ASN A 9 -7.03 -15.42 31.50
CA ASN A 9 -7.56 -15.55 30.15
C ASN A 9 -7.67 -17.03 29.77
N ASP A 10 -8.53 -17.76 30.48
CA ASP A 10 -8.76 -19.21 30.34
C ASP A 10 -10.13 -19.55 29.72
N ILE A 11 -10.84 -18.54 29.24
CA ILE A 11 -12.13 -18.67 28.56
C ILE A 11 -11.95 -18.72 27.03
N PRO A 12 -12.87 -19.37 26.28
CA PRO A 12 -12.83 -19.35 24.82
C PRO A 12 -12.85 -17.92 24.26
N THR A 13 -12.14 -17.72 23.15
CA THR A 13 -12.14 -16.44 22.42
C THR A 13 -13.56 -16.01 22.10
N GLN A 14 -13.85 -14.73 22.32
CA GLN A 14 -15.18 -14.13 22.13
C GLN A 14 -15.12 -13.20 20.93
N SER A 15 -16.19 -13.16 20.15
CA SER A 15 -16.38 -12.15 19.11
C SER A 15 -17.20 -11.00 19.66
N LEU A 16 -16.89 -9.77 19.23
CA LEU A 16 -17.59 -8.58 19.67
C LEU A 16 -19.02 -8.55 19.09
N GLN A 17 -20.01 -8.44 19.96
CA GLN A 17 -21.43 -8.17 19.69
C GLN A 17 -21.90 -7.23 20.80
N PRO A 18 -22.70 -6.16 20.56
CA PRO A 18 -23.36 -5.69 19.32
C PRO A 18 -22.42 -4.94 18.33
N PRO A 19 -22.92 -4.42 17.18
CA PRO A 19 -22.11 -3.66 16.23
C PRO A 19 -21.35 -2.49 16.88
N PRO A 20 -20.07 -2.26 16.53
CA PRO A 20 -19.26 -1.18 17.13
C PRO A 20 -19.82 0.23 16.95
N SER A 21 -20.56 0.48 15.86
CA SER A 21 -21.20 1.78 15.61
C SER A 21 -22.25 2.11 16.67
N GLU A 22 -23.05 1.13 17.08
CA GLU A 22 -24.05 1.29 18.14
C GLU A 22 -23.38 1.55 19.49
N LEU A 23 -22.28 0.82 19.78
CA LEU A 23 -21.51 1.03 21.00
C LEU A 23 -20.85 2.41 21.05
N LEU A 24 -20.37 2.92 19.90
CA LEU A 24 -19.79 4.25 19.77
C LEU A 24 -20.85 5.33 20.02
N GLU A 25 -21.97 5.29 19.28
CA GLU A 25 -23.06 6.25 19.39
C GLU A 25 -23.63 6.29 20.81
N SER A 26 -23.94 5.12 21.38
CA SER A 26 -24.45 5.01 22.75
C SER A 26 -23.45 5.55 23.79
N SER A 27 -22.15 5.30 23.61
CA SER A 27 -21.13 5.84 24.53
C SER A 27 -21.09 7.37 24.46
N LEU A 28 -21.15 7.93 23.26
CA LEU A 28 -21.12 9.38 23.02
C LEU A 28 -22.37 10.10 23.56
N GLU A 29 -23.56 9.57 23.32
CA GLU A 29 -24.80 10.09 23.90
C GLU A 29 -24.79 10.06 25.43
N GLN A 30 -24.29 8.96 26.01
CA GLN A 30 -24.16 8.84 27.45
C GLN A 30 -23.15 9.84 28.03
N ILE A 31 -22.05 10.14 27.34
CA ILE A 31 -21.10 11.19 27.77
C ILE A 31 -21.84 12.53 27.88
N VAL A 32 -22.53 12.95 26.83
CA VAL A 32 -23.20 14.27 26.80
C VAL A 32 -24.34 14.35 27.82
N THR A 33 -25.08 13.27 28.03
CA THR A 33 -26.21 13.26 28.98
C THR A 33 -25.78 13.19 30.44
N THR A 34 -24.73 12.43 30.76
CA THR A 34 -24.27 12.24 32.15
C THR A 34 -23.25 13.28 32.59
N LEU A 35 -22.50 13.85 31.66
CA LEU A 35 -21.46 14.85 31.91
C LEU A 35 -21.68 16.08 31.01
N PRO A 36 -22.85 16.75 31.05
CA PRO A 36 -23.20 17.79 30.08
C PRO A 36 -22.25 19.01 30.14
N PRO A 37 -22.09 19.74 29.03
CA PRO A 37 -21.40 21.04 29.03
C PRO A 37 -21.99 21.99 30.07
N ARG A 38 -21.13 22.78 30.73
CA ARG A 38 -21.52 23.72 31.80
C ARG A 38 -21.18 25.16 31.45
N GLU A 39 -21.88 26.11 32.06
CA GLU A 39 -21.56 27.55 31.94
C GLU A 39 -20.21 27.91 32.57
N SER A 40 -19.79 27.17 33.60
CA SER A 40 -18.50 27.31 34.25
C SER A 40 -17.99 25.96 34.79
N TYR A 41 -16.67 25.85 34.92
CA TYR A 41 -15.98 24.68 35.46
C TYR A 41 -15.15 25.08 36.69
N SER A 42 -15.18 24.27 37.75
CA SER A 42 -14.23 24.41 38.86
C SER A 42 -12.81 24.05 38.42
N ASP A 43 -11.82 24.41 39.23
CA ASP A 43 -10.40 24.08 38.95
C ASP A 43 -10.20 22.56 38.85
N GLU A 44 -10.95 21.74 39.62
CA GLU A 44 -10.88 20.29 39.48
C GLU A 44 -11.49 19.77 38.18
N GLN A 45 -12.52 20.46 37.66
CA GLN A 45 -13.18 20.12 36.41
C GLN A 45 -12.42 20.62 35.18
N ALA A 46 -11.56 21.61 35.36
CA ALA A 46 -10.71 22.21 34.34
C ALA A 46 -9.27 21.69 34.55
N SER A 47 -9.03 20.43 34.17
CA SER A 47 -7.77 19.71 34.42
C SER A 47 -7.26 18.96 33.17
N GLY A 48 -7.05 19.71 32.09
CA GLY A 48 -6.35 19.25 30.89
C GLY A 48 -7.07 18.14 30.12
N PHE A 49 -6.31 17.37 29.33
CA PHE A 49 -6.87 16.34 28.45
C PHE A 49 -7.21 15.02 29.17
N PHE A 50 -6.58 14.73 30.30
CA PHE A 50 -6.75 13.43 30.97
C PHE A 50 -7.76 13.42 32.12
N MET A 51 -8.06 14.57 32.73
CA MET A 51 -8.93 14.65 33.90
C MET A 51 -10.13 15.57 33.66
N GLY A 52 -9.92 16.74 33.05
CA GLY A 52 -10.97 17.74 32.90
C GLY A 52 -11.98 17.57 31.75
N TYR A 53 -12.97 18.47 31.73
CA TYR A 53 -13.96 18.59 30.66
C TYR A 53 -13.36 19.06 29.33
N THR A 54 -12.20 19.71 29.35
CA THR A 54 -11.38 19.97 28.15
C THR A 54 -10.92 18.66 27.50
N GLY A 55 -10.73 17.59 28.26
CA GLY A 55 -10.50 16.23 27.74
C GLY A 55 -11.70 15.61 27.02
N LEU A 56 -12.92 15.88 27.48
CA LEU A 56 -14.15 15.47 26.78
C LEU A 56 -14.27 16.19 25.44
N ALA A 57 -14.04 17.51 25.44
CA ALA A 57 -14.00 18.30 24.21
C ALA A 57 -12.94 17.76 23.24
N PHE A 58 -11.77 17.36 23.76
CA PHE A 58 -10.69 16.78 22.97
C PHE A 58 -11.07 15.44 22.32
N ILE A 59 -11.72 14.53 23.05
CA ILE A 59 -12.22 13.26 22.48
C ILE A 59 -13.23 13.53 21.37
N LEU A 60 -14.22 14.39 21.63
CA LEU A 60 -15.26 14.74 20.66
C LEU A 60 -14.65 15.38 19.41
N PHE A 61 -13.69 16.28 19.58
CA PHE A 61 -12.93 16.88 18.49
C PHE A 61 -12.19 15.81 17.65
N GLN A 62 -11.46 14.90 18.29
CA GLN A 62 -10.72 13.85 17.58
C GLN A 62 -11.65 12.89 16.84
N ILE A 63 -12.75 12.46 17.47
CA ILE A 63 -13.74 11.57 16.83
C ILE A 63 -14.46 12.29 15.69
N SER A 64 -14.79 13.58 15.83
CA SER A 64 -15.42 14.37 14.76
C SER A 64 -14.58 14.39 13.48
N ALA A 65 -13.25 14.35 13.61
CA ALA A 65 -12.36 14.27 12.46
C ALA A 65 -12.29 12.87 11.83
N LEU A 66 -12.52 11.83 12.62
CA LEU A 66 -12.55 10.44 12.14
C LEU A 66 -13.91 10.06 11.54
N ARG A 67 -14.99 10.68 12.04
CA ARG A 67 -16.40 10.40 11.74
C ARG A 67 -17.17 11.73 11.58
N PRO A 68 -16.94 12.47 10.48
CA PRO A 68 -17.56 13.77 10.27
C PRO A 68 -19.08 13.69 10.03
N ASP A 69 -19.57 12.50 9.70
CA ASP A 69 -20.97 12.14 9.46
C ASP A 69 -21.75 11.80 10.73
N LEU A 70 -21.07 11.59 11.86
CA LEU A 70 -21.70 11.11 13.08
C LEU A 70 -22.37 12.25 13.86
N GLU A 71 -23.67 12.13 14.03
CA GLU A 71 -24.49 12.99 14.88
C GLU A 71 -24.93 12.22 16.13
N ILE A 72 -25.01 12.94 17.26
CA ILE A 72 -25.61 12.44 18.50
C ILE A 72 -26.58 13.50 19.01
N LEU A 73 -27.76 13.07 19.49
CA LEU A 73 -28.79 13.99 20.00
C LEU A 73 -29.11 15.16 19.04
N GLY A 74 -29.05 14.92 17.72
CA GLY A 74 -29.38 15.88 16.67
C GLY A 74 -28.30 16.92 16.34
N HIS A 75 -27.06 16.71 16.78
CA HIS A 75 -25.94 17.60 16.47
C HIS A 75 -24.65 16.82 16.16
N ASP A 76 -23.80 17.39 15.30
CA ASP A 76 -22.46 16.86 15.03
C ASP A 76 -21.53 16.92 16.27
N LEU A 77 -20.47 16.12 16.27
CA LEU A 77 -19.55 16.06 17.41
C LEU A 77 -18.71 17.34 17.61
N MET A 78 -18.47 18.12 16.55
CA MET A 78 -17.75 19.38 16.66
C MET A 78 -18.58 20.44 17.39
N TYR A 79 -19.90 20.44 17.20
CA TYR A 79 -20.85 21.23 17.99
C TYR A 79 -20.66 20.93 19.48
N TRP A 80 -20.72 19.66 19.89
CA TRP A 80 -20.55 19.29 21.29
C TRP A 80 -19.17 19.66 21.83
N ALA A 81 -18.09 19.44 21.07
CA ALA A 81 -16.75 19.87 21.44
C ALA A 81 -16.70 21.39 21.73
N LYS A 82 -17.32 22.21 20.87
CA LYS A 82 -17.43 23.67 21.09
C LYS A 82 -18.23 24.01 22.35
N ARG A 83 -19.36 23.32 22.60
CA ARG A 83 -20.17 23.54 23.81
C ARG A 83 -19.37 23.33 25.09
N TYR A 84 -18.56 22.27 25.16
CA TYR A 84 -17.66 22.05 26.31
C TYR A 84 -16.60 23.15 26.44
N MET A 85 -16.12 23.70 25.32
CA MET A 85 -15.12 24.76 25.29
C MET A 85 -15.68 26.15 25.66
N GLU A 86 -16.99 26.38 25.61
CA GLU A 86 -17.59 27.67 25.98
C GLU A 86 -17.65 27.95 27.50
N GLY A 87 -17.61 26.90 28.34
CA GLY A 87 -17.72 27.08 29.79
C GLY A 87 -16.57 27.89 30.39
N LYS A 88 -16.86 28.81 31.32
CA LYS A 88 -15.83 29.66 31.92
C LYS A 88 -14.86 28.84 32.78
N ARG A 89 -13.56 29.12 32.65
CA ARG A 89 -12.51 28.65 33.56
C ARG A 89 -12.23 29.75 34.57
N ASN A 90 -11.87 29.39 35.79
CA ASN A 90 -11.50 30.40 36.78
C ASN A 90 -10.14 30.99 36.40
N GLU A 91 -10.08 32.29 36.10
CA GLU A 91 -8.85 33.01 35.72
C GLU A 91 -7.87 33.24 36.92
N GLY A 92 -7.77 32.27 37.84
CA GLY A 92 -6.89 32.26 39.01
C GLY A 92 -5.70 31.31 38.87
N GLU A 93 -5.19 30.80 40.00
CA GLU A 93 -4.05 29.86 40.01
C GLU A 93 -4.32 28.59 39.18
N GLY A 94 -5.57 28.10 39.13
CA GLY A 94 -6.00 26.91 38.38
C GLY A 94 -5.93 27.04 36.85
N PHE A 95 -5.89 28.25 36.30
CA PHE A 95 -5.77 28.52 34.87
C PHE A 95 -4.45 29.23 34.55
N ALA A 96 -3.35 28.69 35.05
CA ALA A 96 -2.00 29.19 34.86
C ALA A 96 -1.04 28.07 34.45
N VAL A 97 0.11 28.46 33.89
CA VAL A 97 1.28 27.58 33.84
C VAL A 97 2.11 27.92 35.08
N ASN A 98 2.23 26.98 36.00
CA ASN A 98 3.04 27.15 37.21
C ASN A 98 3.53 25.79 37.72
N LYS A 99 4.50 25.83 38.64
CA LYS A 99 5.15 24.63 39.20
C LYS A 99 4.21 23.60 39.83
N ASN A 100 3.07 24.03 40.39
CA ASN A 100 2.12 23.13 41.06
C ASN A 100 1.21 22.42 40.06
N LEU A 101 0.97 23.02 38.89
CA LEU A 101 0.11 22.50 37.83
C LEU A 101 0.88 21.83 36.69
N GLY A 102 2.20 22.04 36.62
CA GLY A 102 3.03 21.56 35.53
C GLY A 102 2.77 22.27 34.20
N CYS A 103 3.35 21.72 33.13
CA CYS A 103 3.25 22.21 31.76
C CYS A 103 2.89 21.10 30.75
N GLY A 104 2.37 19.97 31.22
CA GLY A 104 2.00 18.83 30.38
C GLY A 104 0.51 18.75 30.04
N LEU A 105 0.05 17.54 29.72
CA LEU A 105 -1.34 17.25 29.32
C LEU A 105 -2.40 17.34 30.43
N LEU A 106 -2.00 17.62 31.67
CA LEU A 106 -2.88 17.94 32.79
C LEU A 106 -2.98 19.45 33.05
N ASN A 107 -2.14 20.26 32.39
CA ASN A 107 -2.25 21.70 32.51
C ASN A 107 -3.43 22.20 31.66
N GLU A 108 -4.47 22.70 32.33
CA GLU A 108 -5.69 23.16 31.68
C GLU A 108 -5.44 24.32 30.74
N LYS A 109 -4.65 25.33 31.13
CA LYS A 109 -4.41 26.50 30.29
C LYS A 109 -3.81 26.11 28.95
N LEU A 110 -2.77 25.26 28.96
CA LEU A 110 -2.10 24.81 27.74
C LEU A 110 -3.03 23.93 26.88
N CYS A 111 -3.72 22.97 27.49
CA CYS A 111 -4.63 22.08 26.78
C CYS A 111 -5.82 22.84 26.16
N PHE A 112 -6.41 23.76 26.93
CA PHE A 112 -7.52 24.59 26.49
C PHE A 112 -7.11 25.50 25.33
N GLN A 113 -6.02 26.25 25.45
CA GLN A 113 -5.55 27.14 24.39
C GLN A 113 -5.16 26.36 23.13
N ALA A 114 -4.50 25.21 23.27
CA ALA A 114 -4.13 24.39 22.13
C ALA A 114 -5.35 23.81 21.40
N LEU A 115 -6.34 23.30 22.15
CA LEU A 115 -7.58 22.78 21.57
C LEU A 115 -8.43 23.89 20.97
N GLN A 116 -8.50 25.06 21.62
CA GLN A 116 -9.19 26.24 21.10
C GLN A 116 -8.63 26.64 19.74
N ALA A 117 -7.30 26.73 19.60
CA ALA A 117 -6.65 27.00 18.33
C ALA A 117 -6.93 25.91 17.27
N CYS A 118 -6.98 24.63 17.69
CA CYS A 118 -7.31 23.53 16.79
C CYS A 118 -8.77 23.57 16.31
N ILE A 119 -9.71 24.06 17.13
CA ILE A 119 -11.13 24.20 16.79
C ILE A 119 -11.36 25.45 15.92
N SER A 120 -10.76 26.58 16.29
CA SER A 120 -10.92 27.85 15.57
C SER A 120 -10.17 27.90 14.23
N LYS A 121 -9.05 27.18 14.14
CA LYS A 121 -8.09 27.23 13.02
C LYS A 121 -7.39 28.59 12.85
N GLU A 122 -7.47 29.46 13.85
CA GLU A 122 -6.93 30.82 13.76
C GLU A 122 -5.46 30.88 14.23
N HIS A 123 -4.61 31.54 13.44
CA HIS A 123 -3.20 31.73 13.79
C HIS A 123 -3.03 32.56 15.07
N SER A 124 -3.95 33.49 15.36
CA SER A 124 -3.93 34.31 16.58
C SER A 124 -4.07 33.47 17.85
N ASP A 125 -4.80 32.37 17.80
CA ASP A 125 -4.97 31.47 18.94
C ASP A 125 -3.70 30.64 19.15
N VAL A 126 -2.98 30.31 18.07
CA VAL A 126 -1.65 29.69 18.16
C VAL A 126 -0.65 30.65 18.81
N LEU A 127 -0.66 31.92 18.42
CA LEU A 127 0.18 32.95 19.06
C LEU A 127 -0.17 33.10 20.55
N THR A 128 -1.45 33.01 20.91
CA THR A 128 -1.89 33.02 22.32
C THR A 128 -1.34 31.84 23.11
N PHE A 129 -1.30 30.64 22.51
CA PHE A 129 -0.63 29.48 23.12
C PHE A 129 0.88 29.73 23.26
N LEU A 130 1.53 30.28 22.23
CA LEU A 130 2.97 30.53 22.21
C LEU A 130 3.43 31.57 23.24
N CYS A 131 2.54 32.45 23.71
CA CYS A 131 2.84 33.35 24.83
C CYS A 131 3.25 32.63 26.13
N ASN A 132 2.98 31.34 26.27
CA ASN A 132 3.45 30.55 27.42
C ASN A 132 4.90 30.04 27.25
N MET A 133 5.47 30.06 26.04
CA MET A 133 6.80 29.48 25.77
C MET A 133 7.93 30.03 26.64
N PRO A 134 8.01 31.35 26.95
CA PRO A 134 9.04 31.87 27.85
C PRO A 134 9.02 31.21 29.23
N GLU A 135 7.84 30.95 29.77
CA GLU A 135 7.67 30.23 31.04
C GLU A 135 8.10 28.76 30.90
N LEU A 136 7.74 28.09 29.81
CA LEU A 136 8.14 26.70 29.59
C LEU A 136 9.67 26.55 29.46
N LEU A 137 10.37 27.55 28.94
CA LEU A 137 11.79 27.49 28.61
C LEU A 137 12.72 28.02 29.73
N GLY A 138 12.24 28.98 30.53
CA GLY A 138 13.01 29.62 31.61
C GLY A 138 13.67 30.95 31.21
N PRO A 139 14.38 31.59 32.16
CA PRO A 139 15.75 31.19 32.47
C PRO A 139 15.88 30.47 33.82
N TYR A 140 16.07 29.15 33.79
CA TYR A 140 16.31 28.34 35.00
C TYR A 140 17.81 28.05 35.14
N ALA A 141 18.42 28.51 36.23
CA ALA A 141 19.87 28.64 36.37
C ALA A 141 20.64 27.30 36.52
N THR A 142 19.95 26.19 36.87
CA THR A 142 20.49 24.81 36.97
C THR A 142 19.34 23.79 36.83
N GLU A 143 19.63 22.51 36.54
CA GLU A 143 18.62 21.42 36.56
C GLU A 143 17.86 21.34 37.91
N GLN A 144 18.55 21.62 39.02
CA GLN A 144 17.95 21.63 40.36
C GLN A 144 17.07 22.87 40.64
N GLY A 145 17.10 23.87 39.75
CA GLY A 145 16.27 25.07 39.81
C GLY A 145 15.19 25.14 38.74
N ASP A 146 15.03 24.08 37.93
CA ASP A 146 13.98 24.00 36.91
C ASP A 146 12.68 23.45 37.53
N PRO A 147 11.58 24.21 37.54
CA PRO A 147 10.36 23.81 38.24
C PRO A 147 9.47 22.85 37.44
N TYR A 148 9.83 22.51 36.20
CA TYR A 148 8.99 21.71 35.31
C TYR A 148 9.55 20.32 35.04
N GLU A 149 8.69 19.33 35.23
CA GLU A 149 8.92 17.94 34.87
C GLU A 149 9.17 17.75 33.37
N THR A 150 9.72 16.60 33.00
CA THR A 150 9.97 16.27 31.59
C THR A 150 8.86 15.43 30.98
N GLU A 151 8.13 14.63 31.76
CA GLU A 151 7.21 13.62 31.25
C GLU A 151 5.93 14.19 30.59
N LEU A 152 5.01 13.30 30.18
CA LEU A 152 3.92 13.66 29.26
C LEU A 152 2.75 14.37 29.95
N LEU A 153 2.42 14.00 31.19
CA LEU A 153 1.19 14.47 31.85
C LEU A 153 1.38 15.82 32.56
N TYR A 154 2.49 15.99 33.26
CA TYR A 154 2.87 17.20 34.00
C TYR A 154 4.00 17.97 33.34
N GLY A 155 4.77 17.36 32.43
CA GLY A 155 6.01 17.91 31.92
C GLY A 155 6.04 18.42 30.48
N ARG A 156 7.23 18.87 30.08
CA ARG A 156 7.51 19.51 28.78
C ARG A 156 7.25 18.62 27.57
N THR A 157 7.32 17.30 27.72
CA THR A 157 6.96 16.38 26.65
C THR A 157 5.46 16.51 26.28
N GLY A 158 4.61 16.80 27.26
CA GLY A 158 3.20 17.15 27.01
C GLY A 158 3.03 18.42 26.20
N ALA A 159 3.74 19.49 26.55
CA ALA A 159 3.76 20.71 25.75
C ALA A 159 4.31 20.50 24.33
N LEU A 160 5.31 19.62 24.16
CA LEU A 160 5.85 19.25 22.85
C LEU A 160 4.78 18.55 21.99
N TYR A 161 3.99 17.66 22.60
CA TYR A 161 2.83 17.08 21.94
C TYR A 161 1.81 18.14 21.51
N LEU A 162 1.51 19.13 22.37
CA LEU A 162 0.57 20.21 22.04
C LEU A 162 1.07 21.06 20.86
N LEU A 163 2.36 21.40 20.82
CA LEU A 163 2.97 22.10 19.68
C LEU A 163 2.86 21.29 18.38
N ARG A 164 3.08 19.97 18.46
CA ARG A 164 2.90 19.06 17.32
C ARG A 164 1.45 18.98 16.85
N MET A 165 0.51 18.95 17.80
CA MET A 165 -0.94 18.98 17.53
C MET A 165 -1.33 20.28 16.82
N LEU A 166 -0.85 21.43 17.29
CA LEU A 166 -1.05 22.73 16.64
C LEU A 166 -0.49 22.75 15.21
N ARG A 167 0.73 22.24 15.01
CA ARG A 167 1.37 22.14 13.69
C ARG A 167 0.52 21.32 12.70
N ARG A 168 -0.15 20.28 13.18
CA ARG A 168 -1.04 19.42 12.37
C ARG A 168 -2.38 20.09 12.06
N TRP A 169 -3.01 20.68 13.07
CA TRP A 169 -4.40 21.13 12.98
C TRP A 169 -4.56 22.58 12.55
N VAL A 170 -3.50 23.38 12.63
CA VAL A 170 -3.44 24.78 12.18
C VAL A 170 -2.21 24.94 11.26
N PRO A 171 -2.23 24.34 10.05
CA PRO A 171 -1.04 24.25 9.20
C PRO A 171 -0.43 25.61 8.84
N GLY A 172 -1.25 26.67 8.73
CA GLY A 172 -0.79 28.05 8.53
C GLY A 172 0.06 28.63 9.68
N SER A 173 0.24 27.90 10.78
CA SER A 173 1.09 28.29 11.91
C SER A 173 2.43 27.54 11.99
N ALA A 174 2.70 26.61 11.07
CA ALA A 174 3.87 25.74 11.14
C ALA A 174 5.19 26.52 11.33
N ALA A 175 5.40 27.60 10.57
CA ALA A 175 6.60 28.43 10.68
C ALA A 175 6.80 29.02 12.08
N SER A 176 5.73 29.47 12.74
CA SER A 176 5.78 30.03 14.09
C SER A 176 6.02 28.97 15.17
N LEU A 177 5.86 27.69 14.85
CA LEU A 177 6.00 26.56 15.78
C LEU A 177 7.38 25.90 15.73
N GLU A 178 8.13 26.03 14.63
CA GLU A 178 9.41 25.33 14.45
C GLU A 178 10.47 25.73 15.48
N GLU A 179 10.65 27.02 15.76
CA GLU A 179 11.58 27.48 16.79
C GLU A 179 11.14 27.04 18.20
N PRO A 180 9.88 27.26 18.65
CA PRO A 180 9.37 26.70 19.91
C PRO A 180 9.56 25.19 20.06
N ILE A 181 9.31 24.42 19.00
CA ILE A 181 9.51 22.96 18.97
C ILE A 181 10.98 22.62 19.18
N ALA A 182 11.89 23.28 18.46
CA ALA A 182 13.32 23.03 18.56
C ALA A 182 13.86 23.39 19.96
N GLN A 183 13.44 24.53 20.52
CA GLN A 183 13.84 24.98 21.85
C GLN A 183 13.34 24.03 22.95
N LEU A 184 12.07 23.61 22.87
CA LEU A 184 11.48 22.71 23.86
C LEU A 184 12.07 21.29 23.77
N ALA A 185 12.28 20.77 22.55
CA ALA A 185 12.96 19.50 22.35
C ALA A 185 14.41 19.56 22.86
N GLY A 186 15.12 20.66 22.60
CA GLY A 186 16.46 20.91 23.15
C GLY A 186 16.47 20.92 24.67
N LYS A 187 15.46 21.52 25.31
CA LYS A 187 15.30 21.54 26.77
C LYS A 187 15.05 20.16 27.35
N ILE A 188 14.24 19.33 26.69
CA ILE A 188 13.97 17.93 27.08
C ILE A 188 15.24 17.06 26.95
N MET A 189 16.04 17.29 25.90
CA MET A 189 17.30 16.56 25.65
C MET A 189 18.47 17.04 26.51
N GLY A 190 18.43 18.30 26.96
CA GLY A 190 19.51 19.01 27.64
C GLY A 190 19.60 18.80 29.15
N THR A 191 18.84 17.85 29.72
CA THR A 191 18.94 17.47 31.15
C THR A 191 20.12 16.52 31.44
N ASN A 192 21.15 16.53 30.60
CA ASN A 192 22.45 15.86 30.76
C ASN A 192 23.48 16.44 29.75
N SER A 193 24.77 16.24 30.00
CA SER A 193 25.86 16.68 29.10
C SER A 193 26.05 15.82 27.84
N ASP A 194 25.47 14.62 27.80
CA ASP A 194 25.54 13.69 26.67
C ASP A 194 24.41 13.87 25.64
N GLY A 195 23.51 14.83 25.89
CA GLY A 195 22.36 15.11 25.04
C GLY A 195 21.34 13.97 24.99
N LYS A 196 21.39 13.01 25.92
CA LYS A 196 20.40 11.93 26.03
C LYS A 196 19.31 12.26 27.05
N GLY A 197 19.55 13.18 27.97
CA GLY A 197 18.62 13.59 29.03
C GLY A 197 18.54 12.61 30.21
N ASN A 198 18.51 13.16 31.42
CA ASN A 198 18.14 12.47 32.66
C ASN A 198 16.63 12.69 32.90
N TRP A 199 15.83 11.66 32.62
CA TRP A 199 14.37 11.74 32.73
C TRP A 199 13.93 10.95 33.96
N GLU A 200 13.99 11.61 35.12
CA GLU A 200 13.42 11.08 36.36
C GLU A 200 12.06 11.75 36.60
N TRP A 201 11.19 11.02 37.29
CA TRP A 201 9.90 11.52 37.76
C TRP A 201 9.78 11.20 39.24
N ASN A 202 9.56 12.23 40.07
CA ASN A 202 9.58 12.10 41.54
C ASN A 202 10.85 11.42 42.10
N GLY A 203 12.01 11.62 41.44
CA GLY A 203 13.30 11.06 41.86
C GLY A 203 13.52 9.57 41.51
N ASP A 204 12.63 8.95 40.74
CA ASP A 204 12.79 7.59 40.22
C ASP A 204 12.77 7.59 38.68
N ARG A 205 13.47 6.64 38.04
CA ARG A 205 13.45 6.47 36.59
C ARG A 205 12.26 5.61 36.21
N VAL A 206 11.29 6.21 35.54
CA VAL A 206 10.06 5.55 35.08
C VAL A 206 10.19 5.17 33.60
N TYR A 207 9.61 4.05 33.19
CA TYR A 207 9.80 3.52 31.84
C TYR A 207 8.55 3.56 30.96
N GLY A 208 7.34 3.64 31.55
CA GLY A 208 6.07 3.54 30.83
C GLY A 208 5.68 4.77 30.00
N PRO A 209 4.68 4.68 29.11
CA PRO A 209 4.34 5.75 28.16
C PRO A 209 3.89 7.11 28.72
N PRO A 210 3.15 7.22 29.85
CA PRO A 210 2.75 8.54 30.35
C PRO A 210 3.89 9.27 31.06
N HIS A 211 4.64 8.55 31.90
CA HIS A 211 5.56 9.15 32.85
C HIS A 211 7.04 8.87 32.55
N GLY A 212 7.35 8.02 31.57
CA GLY A 212 8.67 7.41 31.42
C GLY A 212 9.28 7.47 30.03
N ASP A 213 10.51 6.96 29.96
CA ASP A 213 11.42 7.08 28.82
C ASP A 213 10.77 6.73 27.47
N ILE A 214 10.02 5.62 27.38
CA ILE A 214 9.44 5.20 26.10
C ILE A 214 8.44 6.24 25.57
N GLY A 215 7.71 6.91 26.45
CA GLY A 215 6.77 7.96 26.10
C GLY A 215 7.46 9.23 25.62
N ILE A 216 8.51 9.64 26.34
CA ILE A 216 9.32 10.81 26.01
C ILE A 216 9.99 10.63 24.65
N ILE A 217 10.65 9.48 24.43
CA ILE A 217 11.27 9.14 23.14
C ILE A 217 10.24 9.15 22.01
N THR A 218 9.06 8.55 22.25
CA THR A 218 7.98 8.53 21.25
C THR A 218 7.60 9.95 20.82
N GLN A 219 7.39 10.87 21.76
CA GLN A 219 7.01 12.24 21.41
C GLN A 219 8.15 13.04 20.78
N LEU A 220 9.39 12.85 21.24
CA LEU A 220 10.57 13.50 20.63
C LEU A 220 10.74 13.07 19.18
N VAL A 221 10.72 11.76 18.91
CA VAL A 221 10.91 11.21 17.55
C VAL A 221 9.76 11.61 16.63
N LEU A 222 8.51 11.55 17.10
CA LEU A 222 7.38 11.94 16.26
C LEU A 222 7.31 13.46 15.99
N THR A 223 7.89 14.28 16.88
CA THR A 223 7.90 15.74 16.71
C THR A 223 9.11 16.22 15.92
N VAL A 224 10.28 15.63 16.20
CA VAL A 224 11.58 15.95 15.62
C VAL A 224 12.29 14.65 15.21
N PRO A 225 11.93 14.05 14.04
CA PRO A 225 12.46 12.75 13.62
C PRO A 225 13.98 12.64 13.56
N SER A 226 14.68 13.76 13.33
CA SER A 226 16.15 13.82 13.33
C SER A 226 16.80 13.52 14.69
N LEU A 227 16.02 13.44 15.77
CA LEU A 227 16.50 12.99 17.08
C LEU A 227 16.59 11.47 17.22
N ALA A 228 15.97 10.68 16.33
CA ALA A 228 15.95 9.22 16.45
C ALA A 228 17.37 8.61 16.54
N PRO A 229 18.35 8.97 15.69
CA PRO A 229 19.71 8.42 15.83
C PRO A 229 20.36 8.72 17.19
N LYS A 230 20.08 9.89 17.79
CA LYS A 230 20.61 10.28 19.11
C LYS A 230 19.99 9.48 20.26
N LEU A 231 18.78 8.97 20.06
CA LEU A 231 18.00 8.23 21.05
C LEU A 231 18.12 6.70 20.91
N SER A 232 18.81 6.20 19.88
CA SER A 232 18.96 4.74 19.63
C SER A 232 19.44 3.99 20.86
N GLY A 233 20.49 4.48 21.52
CA GLY A 233 21.02 3.83 22.73
C GLY A 233 19.99 3.71 23.87
N LYS A 234 19.11 4.70 24.06
CA LYS A 234 18.03 4.61 25.05
C LYS A 234 16.93 3.63 24.62
N VAL A 235 16.63 3.52 23.33
CA VAL A 235 15.69 2.51 22.83
C VAL A 235 16.25 1.11 23.06
N GLU A 236 17.54 0.91 22.83
CA GLU A 236 18.23 -0.36 23.12
C GLU A 236 18.19 -0.69 24.61
N GLU A 237 18.49 0.26 25.50
CA GLU A 237 18.34 0.08 26.95
C GLU A 237 16.92 -0.36 27.32
N LEU A 238 15.90 0.26 26.73
CA LEU A 238 14.51 -0.10 26.96
C LEU A 238 14.13 -1.48 26.42
N LEU A 239 14.74 -1.93 25.32
CA LEU A 239 14.56 -3.28 24.81
C LEU A 239 15.23 -4.31 25.74
N ASP A 240 16.40 -3.99 26.29
CA ASP A 240 17.14 -4.86 27.22
C ASP A 240 16.48 -4.95 28.59
N LEU A 241 15.68 -3.95 28.96
CA LEU A 241 14.82 -3.98 30.14
C LEU A 241 13.64 -4.96 30.02
N GLN A 242 13.39 -5.59 28.86
CA GLN A 242 12.31 -6.57 28.72
C GLN A 242 12.68 -7.89 29.40
N GLY A 243 11.99 -8.21 30.49
CA GLY A 243 12.27 -9.38 31.31
C GLY A 243 11.79 -10.69 30.68
N PRO A 244 12.07 -11.83 31.32
CA PRO A 244 11.86 -13.15 30.72
C PRO A 244 10.40 -13.47 30.42
N ASP A 245 9.45 -12.89 31.16
CA ASP A 245 8.01 -13.07 30.95
C ASP A 245 7.42 -12.19 29.83
N GLY A 246 8.27 -11.41 29.14
CA GLY A 246 7.89 -10.51 28.05
C GLY A 246 7.33 -9.16 28.51
N ASN A 247 7.22 -8.91 29.82
CA ASN A 247 6.76 -7.64 30.36
C ASN A 247 7.89 -6.59 30.42
N TRP A 248 7.56 -5.39 30.91
CA TRP A 248 8.53 -4.36 31.30
C TRP A 248 8.29 -3.90 32.73
N PRO A 249 9.34 -3.53 33.47
CA PRO A 249 9.17 -2.92 34.78
C PRO A 249 8.55 -1.52 34.64
N SER A 250 7.78 -1.09 35.64
CA SER A 250 7.22 0.26 35.62
C SER A 250 8.27 1.35 35.89
N SER A 251 9.25 1.06 36.75
CA SER A 251 10.32 1.98 37.17
C SER A 251 11.54 1.23 37.70
N ARG A 252 12.66 1.93 37.92
CA ARG A 252 13.91 1.36 38.45
C ARG A 252 13.70 0.77 39.84
N ASP A 253 13.09 1.49 40.77
CA ASP A 253 12.85 0.99 42.13
C ASP A 253 11.98 -0.28 42.13
N ASN A 254 10.96 -0.32 41.27
CA ASN A 254 10.09 -1.49 41.15
C ASN A 254 10.82 -2.69 40.52
N MET A 255 11.74 -2.45 39.59
CA MET A 255 12.61 -3.49 39.03
C MET A 255 13.53 -4.08 40.11
N GLU A 256 14.22 -3.23 40.88
CA GLU A 256 15.14 -3.63 41.95
C GLU A 256 14.42 -4.38 43.08
N ALA A 257 13.22 -3.93 43.43
CA ALA A 257 12.36 -4.61 44.40
C ALA A 257 11.72 -5.92 43.87
N LYS A 258 11.97 -6.30 42.61
CA LYS A 258 11.34 -7.44 41.89
C LYS A 258 9.81 -7.40 41.84
N LYS A 259 9.21 -6.22 42.07
CA LYS A 259 7.74 -6.00 42.05
C LYS A 259 7.23 -5.41 40.73
N GLY A 260 8.13 -4.90 39.88
CA GLY A 260 7.82 -4.14 38.67
C GLY A 260 7.15 -4.93 37.54
N TRP A 261 7.18 -6.25 37.62
CA TRP A 261 6.67 -7.17 36.60
C TRP A 261 5.19 -7.52 36.80
N ALA A 262 4.56 -7.04 37.89
CA ALA A 262 3.19 -7.40 38.26
C ALA A 262 2.13 -6.74 37.38
N ARG A 263 2.37 -5.50 36.93
CA ARG A 263 1.41 -4.67 36.18
C ARG A 263 1.56 -4.89 34.67
N VAL A 264 0.45 -5.12 33.99
CA VAL A 264 0.35 -5.29 32.53
C VAL A 264 -0.75 -4.33 32.05
N GLN A 265 -0.41 -3.05 32.05
CA GLN A 265 -1.29 -1.92 31.76
C GLN A 265 -0.64 -1.06 30.68
N TYR A 266 -1.44 -0.31 29.91
CA TYR A 266 -0.88 0.66 28.97
C TYR A 266 0.10 1.62 29.66
N CYS A 267 -0.26 2.11 30.85
CA CYS A 267 0.57 3.04 31.61
C CYS A 267 1.79 2.37 32.28
N HIS A 268 1.74 1.05 32.53
CA HIS A 268 2.80 0.28 33.20
C HIS A 268 2.88 -1.15 32.64
N GLY A 269 3.89 -1.42 31.82
CA GLY A 269 4.19 -2.76 31.29
C GLY A 269 3.93 -2.93 29.80
N ALA A 270 3.83 -4.18 29.38
CA ALA A 270 3.87 -4.61 27.97
C ALA A 270 2.92 -3.89 27.02
N PRO A 271 1.64 -3.63 27.35
CA PRO A 271 0.72 -3.04 26.37
C PRO A 271 1.18 -1.66 25.89
N GLY A 272 1.66 -0.83 26.81
CA GLY A 272 2.17 0.51 26.49
C GLY A 272 3.44 0.50 25.67
N PHE A 273 4.35 -0.41 26.02
CA PHE A 273 5.60 -0.64 25.30
C PHE A 273 5.34 -1.14 23.89
N VAL A 274 4.47 -2.13 23.71
CA VAL A 274 4.07 -2.64 22.40
C VAL A 274 3.56 -1.50 21.52
N CYS A 275 2.61 -0.71 22.03
CA CYS A 275 2.07 0.43 21.29
C CYS A 275 3.17 1.44 20.93
N ALA A 276 4.08 1.78 21.84
CA ALA A 276 5.17 2.73 21.58
C ALA A 276 6.21 2.19 20.59
N LEU A 277 6.63 0.95 20.75
CA LEU A 277 7.60 0.29 19.87
C LEU A 277 7.06 0.12 18.45
N GLN A 278 5.77 -0.17 18.27
CA GLN A 278 5.13 -0.17 16.95
C GLN A 278 5.22 1.20 16.27
N THR A 279 5.03 2.27 17.03
CA THR A 279 5.14 3.65 16.53
C THR A 279 6.59 4.03 16.22
N LEU A 280 7.54 3.60 17.05
CA LEU A 280 8.95 3.93 16.89
C LEU A 280 9.64 3.08 15.82
N ARG A 281 9.15 1.88 15.53
CA ARG A 281 9.78 0.91 14.60
C ARG A 281 10.29 1.56 13.31
N PRO A 282 9.52 2.37 12.55
CA PRO A 282 9.98 2.94 11.28
C PRO A 282 11.18 3.90 11.40
N PHE A 283 11.47 4.41 12.60
CA PHE A 283 12.56 5.34 12.86
C PHE A 283 13.86 4.67 13.31
N TYR A 284 13.83 3.35 13.56
CA TYR A 284 14.98 2.57 14.03
C TYR A 284 15.16 1.30 13.18
N PRO A 285 15.55 1.43 11.88
CA PRO A 285 15.73 0.29 10.99
C PRO A 285 16.72 -0.74 11.52
N GLU A 286 17.80 -0.28 12.15
CA GLU A 286 18.83 -1.13 12.78
C GLU A 286 18.31 -1.96 13.97
N LEU A 287 17.15 -1.59 14.54
CA LEU A 287 16.56 -2.26 15.70
C LEU A 287 15.28 -3.02 15.36
N HIS A 288 14.85 -3.08 14.09
CA HIS A 288 13.59 -3.71 13.68
C HIS A 288 13.39 -5.11 14.28
N ASP A 289 14.39 -5.98 14.13
CA ASP A 289 14.38 -7.34 14.66
C ASP A 289 14.21 -7.41 16.18
N ARG A 290 14.91 -6.53 16.91
CA ARG A 290 14.83 -6.47 18.38
C ARG A 290 13.47 -5.94 18.81
N ILE A 291 12.98 -4.91 18.13
CA ILE A 291 11.67 -4.30 18.34
C ILE A 291 10.55 -5.32 18.09
N ASP A 292 10.61 -6.07 17.00
CA ASP A 292 9.57 -7.04 16.62
C ASP A 292 9.53 -8.23 17.58
N ARG A 293 10.69 -8.74 18.00
CA ARG A 293 10.77 -9.76 19.05
C ARG A 293 10.20 -9.25 20.37
N ALA A 294 10.54 -8.02 20.75
CA ALA A 294 10.02 -7.41 21.98
C ALA A 294 8.50 -7.24 21.92
N ILE A 295 7.96 -6.79 20.78
CA ILE A 295 6.52 -6.67 20.54
C ILE A 295 5.82 -8.03 20.65
N ALA A 296 6.36 -9.08 20.03
CA ALA A 296 5.79 -10.42 20.06
C ALA A 296 5.67 -10.94 21.50
N ARG A 297 6.76 -10.84 22.28
CA ARG A 297 6.78 -11.23 23.69
C ARG A 297 5.83 -10.40 24.54
N GLY A 298 5.78 -9.08 24.33
CA GLY A 298 4.86 -8.19 25.02
C GLY A 298 3.38 -8.51 24.75
N ARG A 299 3.05 -8.95 23.53
CA ARG A 299 1.70 -9.43 23.18
C ARG A 299 1.35 -10.73 23.88
N GLU A 300 2.28 -11.66 24.05
CA GLU A 300 2.06 -12.90 24.80
C GLU A 300 1.78 -12.62 26.29
N THR A 301 2.55 -11.73 26.91
CA THR A 301 2.29 -11.26 28.27
C THR A 301 0.94 -10.57 28.37
N THR A 302 0.61 -9.70 27.41
CA THR A 302 -0.68 -8.99 27.39
C THR A 302 -1.83 -9.97 27.22
N TRP A 303 -1.67 -11.02 26.41
CA TRP A 303 -2.71 -12.03 26.21
C TRP A 303 -3.01 -12.79 27.51
N SER A 304 -1.97 -13.16 28.25
CA SER A 304 -2.10 -13.95 29.48
C SER A 304 -2.54 -13.14 30.70
N ARG A 305 -2.16 -11.85 30.78
CA ARG A 305 -2.28 -11.04 32.00
C ARG A 305 -2.94 -9.67 31.79
N GLY A 306 -3.38 -9.36 30.58
CA GLY A 306 -3.94 -8.07 30.19
C GLY A 306 -5.45 -7.92 30.38
N LEU A 307 -6.17 -8.97 30.78
CA LEU A 307 -7.57 -8.87 31.21
C LEU A 307 -7.61 -8.37 32.66
N LEU A 308 -7.67 -7.06 32.87
CA LEU A 308 -7.52 -6.46 34.19
C LEU A 308 -8.81 -6.51 35.01
N LYS A 309 -8.69 -6.61 36.34
CA LYS A 309 -9.85 -6.54 37.26
C LYS A 309 -10.41 -5.12 37.42
N LYS A 310 -9.70 -4.09 36.97
CA LYS A 310 -10.17 -2.70 37.03
C LYS A 310 -11.18 -2.40 35.95
N GLU A 311 -12.07 -1.45 36.20
CA GLU A 311 -13.02 -0.95 35.20
C GLU A 311 -12.33 -0.72 33.84
N PRO A 312 -12.90 -1.21 32.73
CA PRO A 312 -12.28 -1.04 31.42
C PRO A 312 -12.09 0.44 31.06
N ASN A 313 -10.84 0.80 30.77
CA ASN A 313 -10.43 2.15 30.37
C ASN A 313 -9.12 2.10 29.56
N LEU A 314 -8.71 3.24 28.99
CA LEU A 314 -7.55 3.34 28.12
C LEU A 314 -6.18 3.24 28.83
N CYS A 315 -6.04 3.65 30.09
CA CYS A 315 -4.73 3.72 30.76
C CYS A 315 -4.37 2.46 31.53
N HIS A 316 -5.31 1.95 32.33
CA HIS A 316 -5.07 0.86 33.28
C HIS A 316 -6.18 -0.19 33.27
N GLY A 317 -6.93 -0.27 32.17
CA GLY A 317 -8.01 -1.22 31.94
C GLY A 317 -7.84 -2.00 30.64
N ILE A 318 -8.81 -2.87 30.36
CA ILE A 318 -8.76 -3.81 29.24
C ILE A 318 -8.78 -3.11 27.87
N LEU A 319 -9.51 -1.99 27.75
CA LEU A 319 -9.64 -1.23 26.50
C LEU A 319 -8.27 -0.78 25.95
N GLY A 320 -7.42 -0.17 26.80
CA GLY A 320 -6.06 0.21 26.41
C GLY A 320 -5.16 -0.98 26.11
N ASN A 321 -5.35 -2.10 26.82
CA ASN A 321 -4.59 -3.32 26.59
C ASN A 321 -4.94 -4.00 25.26
N ALA A 322 -6.18 -3.83 24.76
CA ALA A 322 -6.61 -4.37 23.48
C ALA A 322 -5.78 -3.81 22.31
N PHE A 323 -5.25 -2.59 22.44
CA PHE A 323 -4.43 -1.95 21.39
C PHE A 323 -3.06 -2.60 21.18
N ALA A 324 -2.59 -3.44 22.10
CA ALA A 324 -1.38 -4.23 21.89
C ALA A 324 -1.53 -5.25 20.76
N PHE A 325 -2.76 -5.67 20.43
CA PHE A 325 -3.04 -6.66 19.40
C PHE A 325 -3.42 -6.00 18.08
N PRO A 326 -3.04 -6.56 16.91
CA PRO A 326 -3.59 -6.15 15.60
C PRO A 326 -5.09 -6.47 15.50
N VAL A 327 -5.75 -5.99 14.44
CA VAL A 327 -7.14 -6.39 14.14
C VAL A 327 -7.20 -7.91 14.01
N GLY A 328 -8.13 -8.53 14.72
CA GLY A 328 -8.30 -9.99 14.71
C GLY A 328 -8.81 -10.55 16.04
N PRO A 329 -8.88 -11.89 16.16
CA PRO A 329 -9.59 -12.57 17.24
C PRO A 329 -9.13 -12.20 18.65
N LYS A 330 -7.83 -11.94 18.86
CA LYS A 330 -7.30 -11.58 20.18
C LYS A 330 -7.77 -10.19 20.62
N ARG A 331 -7.80 -9.23 19.70
CA ARG A 331 -8.33 -7.88 19.98
C ARG A 331 -9.84 -7.97 20.22
N GLU A 332 -10.57 -8.67 19.36
CA GLU A 332 -12.03 -8.84 19.52
C GLU A 332 -12.39 -9.48 20.84
N HIS A 333 -11.64 -10.48 21.28
CA HIS A 333 -11.84 -11.10 22.58
C HIS A 333 -11.73 -10.10 23.74
N PHE A 334 -10.69 -9.26 23.75
CA PHE A 334 -10.53 -8.23 24.79
C PHE A 334 -11.68 -7.21 24.75
N LEU A 335 -12.09 -6.80 23.55
CA LEU A 335 -13.15 -5.81 23.35
C LEU A 335 -14.55 -6.36 23.71
N ALA A 336 -14.84 -7.63 23.37
CA ALA A 336 -16.10 -8.29 23.68
C ALA A 336 -16.36 -8.37 25.19
N LEU A 337 -15.29 -8.49 25.99
CA LEU A 337 -15.36 -8.48 27.45
C LEU A 337 -15.54 -7.09 28.06
N CYS A 338 -15.51 -6.04 27.24
CA CYS A 338 -15.67 -4.65 27.66
C CYS A 338 -17.01 -4.05 27.24
N THR A 339 -17.95 -4.82 26.68
CA THR A 339 -19.29 -4.29 26.37
C THR A 339 -20.07 -4.01 27.66
N PRO A 340 -21.05 -3.08 27.65
CA PRO A 340 -21.85 -2.79 28.84
C PRO A 340 -22.50 -4.04 29.45
N ASP A 341 -23.03 -4.94 28.60
CA ASP A 341 -23.62 -6.20 29.04
C ASP A 341 -22.58 -7.14 29.64
N ALA A 342 -21.41 -7.29 29.01
CA ALA A 342 -20.34 -8.13 29.54
C ALA A 342 -19.84 -7.62 30.90
N ILE A 343 -19.68 -6.30 31.05
CA ILE A 343 -19.29 -5.66 32.32
C ILE A 343 -20.36 -5.90 33.38
N LYS A 344 -21.64 -5.73 33.04
CA LYS A 344 -22.76 -5.96 33.93
C LYS A 344 -22.80 -7.42 34.41
N THR A 345 -22.75 -8.36 33.48
CA THR A 345 -22.73 -9.80 33.79
C THR A 345 -21.53 -10.16 34.66
N ALA A 346 -20.34 -9.63 34.38
CA ALA A 346 -19.16 -9.86 35.21
C ALA A 346 -19.33 -9.33 36.64
N LYS A 347 -19.93 -8.15 36.82
CA LYS A 347 -20.23 -7.57 38.14
C LYS A 347 -21.32 -8.36 38.90
N GLU A 348 -22.30 -8.91 38.20
CA GLU A 348 -23.33 -9.79 38.79
C GLU A 348 -22.72 -11.10 39.30
N LEU A 349 -21.77 -11.68 38.55
CA LEU A 349 -21.07 -12.91 38.94
C LEU A 349 -20.03 -12.67 40.04
N ASN A 350 -19.35 -11.53 40.01
CA ASN A 350 -18.37 -11.15 41.02
C ASN A 350 -18.42 -9.63 41.29
N PRO A 351 -19.08 -9.18 42.35
CA PRO A 351 -19.20 -7.75 42.67
C PRO A 351 -17.87 -7.03 42.95
N LYS A 352 -16.76 -7.78 43.09
CA LYS A 352 -15.41 -7.24 43.34
C LYS A 352 -14.60 -7.00 42.05
N VAL A 353 -15.14 -7.30 40.87
CA VAL A 353 -14.47 -6.95 39.60
C VAL A 353 -15.00 -5.64 39.04
N PHE A 354 -14.16 -4.99 38.25
CA PHE A 354 -14.41 -3.71 37.63
C PHE A 354 -14.69 -2.59 38.64
N GLU A 355 -13.84 -2.54 39.68
CA GLU A 355 -13.75 -1.39 40.58
C GLU A 355 -13.45 -0.11 39.77
N PRO A 356 -14.07 1.03 40.14
CA PRO A 356 -13.94 2.28 39.40
C PRO A 356 -12.50 2.66 39.13
N ALA A 357 -12.25 3.07 37.89
CA ALA A 357 -10.91 3.39 37.42
C ALA A 357 -10.27 4.59 38.12
N ALA A 358 -11.11 5.47 38.65
CA ALA A 358 -10.73 6.81 39.04
C ALA A 358 -9.98 6.92 40.39
N TYR A 359 -9.62 5.79 41.03
CA TYR A 359 -8.95 5.75 42.34
C TYR A 359 -9.67 6.57 43.43
N GLY A 360 -11.00 6.72 43.33
CA GLY A 360 -11.80 7.55 44.23
C GLY A 360 -11.80 9.05 43.91
N MET A 361 -11.17 9.48 42.82
CA MET A 361 -11.23 10.86 42.35
C MET A 361 -12.39 11.02 41.36
N GLU A 362 -13.45 11.76 41.71
CA GLU A 362 -14.63 11.96 40.86
C GLU A 362 -14.31 12.61 39.48
N ILE A 363 -13.09 13.16 39.32
CA ILE A 363 -12.68 14.03 38.21
C ILE A 363 -11.73 13.37 37.18
N MET A 364 -11.50 12.05 37.16
CA MET A 364 -10.72 11.41 36.07
C MET A 364 -11.59 11.14 34.83
N VAL A 365 -12.25 12.17 34.31
CA VAL A 365 -13.40 12.02 33.42
C VAL A 365 -13.04 11.28 32.12
N THR A 366 -11.94 11.66 31.45
CA THR A 366 -11.47 11.03 30.20
C THR A 366 -11.09 9.55 30.36
N LEU A 367 -10.70 9.14 31.58
CA LEU A 367 -10.27 7.77 31.88
C LEU A 367 -11.38 6.90 32.49
N GLN A 368 -12.59 7.44 32.63
CA GLN A 368 -13.77 6.62 32.91
C GLN A 368 -14.12 5.73 31.72
N TYR A 369 -14.98 4.75 31.97
CA TYR A 369 -15.41 3.79 30.96
C TYR A 369 -15.96 4.49 29.71
N LEU A 370 -16.93 5.40 29.83
CA LEU A 370 -17.63 5.95 28.65
C LEU A 370 -16.69 6.68 27.67
N PRO A 371 -15.85 7.64 28.08
CA PRO A 371 -14.95 8.31 27.13
C PRO A 371 -13.86 7.38 26.59
N SER A 372 -13.36 6.45 27.42
CA SER A 372 -12.42 5.42 26.99
C SER A 372 -13.01 4.47 25.95
N ALA A 373 -14.27 4.07 26.15
CA ALA A 373 -15.02 3.18 25.28
C ALA A 373 -15.33 3.89 23.96
N ALA A 374 -15.84 5.13 24.00
CA ALA A 374 -16.09 5.94 22.80
C ALA A 374 -14.83 6.06 21.92
N TRP A 375 -13.68 6.41 22.51
CA TRP A 375 -12.43 6.43 21.74
C TRP A 375 -12.07 5.06 21.17
N THR A 376 -12.16 4.01 21.99
CA THR A 376 -11.83 2.63 21.58
C THR A 376 -12.69 2.17 20.41
N TRP A 377 -14.00 2.42 20.44
CA TRP A 377 -14.93 2.08 19.37
C TRP A 377 -14.65 2.89 18.10
N ALA A 378 -14.27 4.16 18.24
CA ALA A 378 -13.92 5.01 17.08
C ALA A 378 -12.66 4.54 16.33
N VAL A 379 -11.70 3.91 17.01
CA VAL A 379 -10.42 3.51 16.40
C VAL A 379 -10.21 1.99 16.28
N ARG A 380 -11.14 1.15 16.73
CA ARG A 380 -10.95 -0.32 16.81
C ARG A 380 -10.64 -1.00 15.49
N GLU A 381 -11.10 -0.45 14.37
CA GLU A 381 -10.92 -0.98 13.02
C GLU A 381 -9.57 -0.58 12.40
N MET A 382 -8.87 0.36 13.02
CA MET A 382 -7.53 0.74 12.59
C MET A 382 -6.54 -0.42 12.85
N PRO A 383 -5.72 -0.82 11.86
CA PRO A 383 -4.69 -1.86 12.02
C PRO A 383 -3.78 -1.62 13.23
N VAL A 384 -3.38 -0.36 13.43
CA VAL A 384 -2.61 0.13 14.59
C VAL A 384 -3.42 1.23 15.27
N PRO A 385 -4.30 0.89 16.25
CA PRO A 385 -5.17 1.87 16.88
C PRO A 385 -4.31 2.85 17.71
N PRO A 386 -4.37 4.16 17.43
CA PRO A 386 -3.69 5.13 18.27
C PRO A 386 -4.36 5.21 19.63
N MET A 387 -3.53 5.37 20.66
CA MET A 387 -4.01 5.99 21.89
C MET A 387 -4.46 7.42 21.60
N LEU A 388 -5.39 7.94 22.41
CA LEU A 388 -6.01 9.26 22.24
C LEU A 388 -5.01 10.40 21.96
N ILE A 389 -3.80 10.31 22.53
CA ILE A 389 -2.71 11.29 22.39
C ILE A 389 -1.68 10.92 21.30
N ARG A 390 -2.08 10.13 20.29
CA ARG A 390 -1.22 9.66 19.18
C ARG A 390 -1.87 9.78 17.80
N VAL A 391 -2.87 10.65 17.67
CA VAL A 391 -3.56 10.87 16.38
C VAL A 391 -2.74 11.86 15.55
N ASP A 392 -1.83 11.34 14.73
CA ASP A 392 -1.01 12.12 13.81
C ASP A 392 -0.93 11.48 12.42
N SER A 393 -0.42 12.23 11.44
CA SER A 393 -0.32 11.81 10.04
C SER A 393 0.64 10.63 9.81
N VAL A 394 1.51 10.29 10.77
CA VAL A 394 2.41 9.14 10.69
C VAL A 394 1.65 7.87 11.08
N VAL A 395 0.81 7.92 12.12
CA VAL A 395 -0.05 6.79 12.53
C VAL A 395 -1.22 6.58 11.56
N LEU A 396 -1.80 7.65 11.00
CA LEU A 396 -2.86 7.58 9.96
C LEU A 396 -2.34 7.20 8.56
N LYS A 397 -1.02 7.27 8.30
CA LYS A 397 -0.39 6.69 7.10
C LYS A 397 -0.10 5.19 7.26
N LEU A 398 -0.13 4.69 8.49
CA LEU A 398 0.06 3.27 8.84
C LEU A 398 -1.29 2.53 9.05
N THR A 399 -2.42 3.22 8.82
CA THR A 399 -3.78 2.67 8.92
C THR A 399 -4.61 3.13 7.71
N PRO A 400 -5.34 2.24 6.99
CA PRO A 400 -6.21 2.62 5.90
C PRO A 400 -7.30 3.57 6.42
N LYS A 401 -7.50 4.68 5.71
CA LYS A 401 -8.42 5.75 6.10
C LYS A 401 -9.87 5.23 6.18
N LEU A 402 -10.53 5.50 7.30
CA LEU A 402 -11.98 5.69 7.32
C LEU A 402 -12.32 6.98 6.56
N SER A 403 -13.51 6.98 5.95
CA SER A 403 -13.99 7.79 4.82
C SER A 403 -13.63 9.28 4.76
N ALA A 404 -13.47 9.75 3.52
CA ALA A 404 -13.10 11.10 3.11
C ALA A 404 -14.19 12.16 3.32
N ALA A 405 -13.89 13.17 4.12
CA ALA A 405 -14.25 14.58 3.95
C ALA A 405 -13.39 15.34 4.97
N THR A 406 -12.29 16.01 4.63
CA THR A 406 -12.22 17.37 4.10
C THR A 406 -10.73 17.72 4.23
N MET A 407 -10.02 18.16 3.19
CA MET A 407 -8.85 19.06 3.30
C MET A 407 -8.27 19.32 1.90
N LYS A 408 -8.79 20.38 1.28
CA LYS A 408 -8.04 21.18 0.31
C LYS A 408 -7.04 22.06 1.07
N ASP A 409 -5.95 22.36 0.38
CA ASP A 409 -4.94 23.39 0.65
C ASP A 409 -3.84 23.03 1.67
N PHE A 410 -2.61 22.92 1.15
CA PHE A 410 -1.36 23.54 1.63
C PHE A 410 -0.15 22.75 1.10
N ASN A 411 0.58 23.27 0.10
CA ASN A 411 2.02 23.05 -0.05
C ASN A 411 2.63 24.02 -1.06
N LEU A 412 3.42 24.97 -0.55
CA LEU A 412 4.52 25.57 -1.30
C LEU A 412 5.67 25.88 -0.32
N VAL A 413 6.88 25.77 -0.86
CA VAL A 413 8.18 26.22 -0.32
C VAL A 413 8.90 25.23 0.60
N LEU A 414 9.91 24.55 0.04
CA LEU A 414 11.30 24.67 0.52
C LEU A 414 12.26 23.94 -0.43
N ALA A 415 12.96 24.72 -1.24
CA ALA A 415 14.18 24.35 -1.95
C ALA A 415 15.31 25.26 -1.43
N GLY A 416 16.51 24.67 -1.27
CA GLY A 416 17.76 25.35 -0.90
C GLY A 416 18.17 25.07 0.55
N VAL A 417 19.41 24.74 0.91
CA VAL A 417 20.71 24.91 0.26
C VAL A 417 21.70 23.94 0.94
N LEU A 418 22.52 23.24 0.13
CA LEU A 418 23.76 22.53 0.52
C LEU A 418 24.87 23.53 0.89
N ILE A 419 25.89 23.14 1.69
CA ILE A 419 27.34 23.34 1.40
C ILE A 419 28.28 23.00 2.60
N SER A 420 29.18 22.03 2.34
CA SER A 420 30.62 21.87 2.68
C SER A 420 31.19 21.79 4.11
N LEU A 421 32.07 20.77 4.32
CA LEU A 421 33.52 20.81 4.70
C LEU A 421 33.87 19.51 5.48
N ALA A 422 34.56 18.52 4.91
CA ALA A 422 36.00 18.38 4.61
C ALA A 422 36.95 18.07 5.81
N SER A 423 37.46 16.82 5.80
CA SER A 423 38.82 16.31 6.12
C SER A 423 39.44 16.42 7.53
N LEU A 424 39.85 15.26 8.11
CA LEU A 424 41.22 14.88 8.60
C LEU A 424 41.23 13.51 9.38
N PRO A 425 42.38 12.85 9.67
CA PRO A 425 42.67 11.47 9.25
C PRO A 425 42.88 10.39 10.36
N SER A 426 42.80 9.13 9.91
CA SER A 426 43.50 7.89 10.29
C SER A 426 44.07 7.69 11.71
N ILE A 427 43.50 6.75 12.49
CA ILE A 427 44.25 5.89 13.42
C ILE A 427 43.77 4.43 13.30
N SER A 428 44.76 3.55 13.31
CA SER A 428 44.84 2.14 12.98
C SER A 428 44.11 1.15 13.90
N ALA A 429 43.45 0.19 13.24
CA ALA A 429 43.26 -1.24 13.50
C ALA A 429 43.50 -1.83 14.91
N SER A 430 42.46 -2.51 15.44
CA SER A 430 42.41 -3.87 16.01
C SER A 430 41.04 -4.10 16.68
N PRO A 431 40.57 -5.34 16.94
CA PRO A 431 40.58 -6.59 16.19
C PRO A 431 39.14 -7.01 15.77
N ASP A 432 39.02 -7.94 14.83
CA ASP A 432 37.75 -8.51 14.37
C ASP A 432 36.92 -9.10 15.54
N PHE A 433 35.77 -8.48 15.81
CA PHE A 433 34.65 -9.12 16.50
C PHE A 433 33.55 -9.40 15.47
N PRO A 434 32.87 -10.58 15.53
CA PRO A 434 31.92 -11.00 14.51
C PRO A 434 30.79 -9.98 14.37
N THR A 435 30.56 -9.60 13.11
CA THR A 435 29.54 -8.70 12.62
C THR A 435 28.17 -8.94 13.27
N VAL A 436 27.62 -7.85 13.82
CA VAL A 436 26.18 -7.62 13.96
C VAL A 436 25.52 -8.02 12.64
N LEU A 437 24.47 -8.85 12.70
CA LEU A 437 23.68 -9.24 11.52
C LEU A 437 23.10 -7.97 10.87
N THR A 438 23.82 -7.43 9.89
CA THR A 438 23.32 -6.43 8.97
C THR A 438 22.15 -7.05 8.22
N ALA A 439 21.04 -6.31 8.08
CA ALA A 439 19.96 -6.72 7.19
C ALA A 439 20.59 -7.01 5.81
N TRP A 440 20.40 -8.23 5.31
CA TRP A 440 21.03 -8.64 4.06
C TRP A 440 20.34 -7.91 2.89
N CYS A 441 21.04 -6.92 2.35
CA CYS A 441 20.59 -6.12 1.22
C CYS A 441 21.34 -6.50 -0.06
N ARG A 442 20.70 -6.28 -1.20
CA ARG A 442 21.37 -6.32 -2.50
C ARG A 442 22.34 -5.15 -2.62
N SER A 443 23.45 -5.41 -3.30
CA SER A 443 24.45 -4.42 -3.66
C SER A 443 23.88 -3.39 -4.64
N LEU A 444 24.24 -2.12 -4.46
CA LEU A 444 23.95 -1.02 -5.37
C LEU A 444 25.25 -0.40 -5.89
N PRO A 445 25.22 0.27 -7.07
CA PRO A 445 26.35 1.05 -7.56
C PRO A 445 26.85 2.04 -6.50
N GLY A 446 28.15 1.97 -6.20
CA GLY A 446 28.80 2.78 -5.17
C GLY A 446 29.08 2.05 -3.86
N ASP A 447 28.47 0.89 -3.63
CA ASP A 447 28.81 0.03 -2.49
C ASP A 447 30.18 -0.64 -2.67
N ASP A 448 30.91 -0.90 -1.59
CA ASP A 448 32.16 -1.69 -1.62
C ASP A 448 31.95 -3.12 -2.15
N SER A 449 30.72 -3.63 -2.04
CA SER A 449 30.32 -4.95 -2.55
C SER A 449 29.96 -4.95 -4.03
N TRP A 450 29.84 -3.77 -4.66
CA TRP A 450 29.50 -3.66 -6.07
C TRP A 450 30.65 -4.19 -6.93
N PRO A 451 30.38 -4.98 -8.00
CA PRO A 451 31.47 -5.55 -8.77
C PRO A 451 32.35 -4.47 -9.40
N ALA A 452 33.66 -4.71 -9.34
CA ALA A 452 34.66 -3.89 -10.01
C ALA A 452 34.47 -3.96 -11.53
N ALA A 453 34.98 -2.95 -12.24
CA ALA A 453 34.92 -2.89 -13.71
C ALA A 453 35.52 -4.13 -14.39
N SER A 454 36.54 -4.76 -13.79
CA SER A 454 37.11 -6.02 -14.31
C SER A 454 36.12 -7.18 -14.22
N GLN A 455 35.33 -7.29 -13.15
CA GLN A 455 34.33 -8.35 -12.99
C GLN A 455 33.17 -8.19 -13.98
N TRP A 456 32.73 -6.95 -14.23
CA TRP A 456 31.78 -6.66 -15.31
C TRP A 456 32.34 -7.00 -16.70
N LYS A 457 33.63 -6.74 -16.94
CA LYS A 457 34.32 -7.11 -18.18
C LYS A 457 34.44 -8.63 -18.34
N ASP A 458 34.67 -9.36 -17.24
CA ASP A 458 34.73 -10.82 -17.23
C ASP A 458 33.36 -11.40 -17.59
N LEU A 459 32.28 -10.93 -16.95
CA LEU A 459 30.91 -11.30 -17.33
C LEU A 459 30.66 -11.01 -18.82
N ASN A 460 31.02 -9.80 -19.29
CA ASN A 460 30.84 -9.43 -20.69
C ASN A 460 31.57 -10.40 -21.63
N SER A 461 32.77 -10.84 -21.27
CA SER A 461 33.55 -11.81 -22.04
C SER A 461 32.87 -13.19 -22.04
N THR A 462 32.36 -13.63 -20.89
CA THR A 462 31.65 -14.90 -20.73
C THR A 462 30.36 -14.94 -21.54
N VAL A 463 29.58 -13.86 -21.57
CA VAL A 463 28.38 -13.73 -22.42
C VAL A 463 28.72 -13.26 -23.84
N GLY A 464 29.97 -13.37 -24.28
CA GLY A 464 30.37 -13.12 -25.68
C GLY A 464 30.11 -11.69 -26.18
N GLY A 465 30.34 -10.68 -25.34
CA GLY A 465 30.18 -9.27 -25.67
C GLY A 465 28.75 -8.73 -25.53
N ARG A 466 27.85 -9.49 -24.92
CA ARG A 466 26.41 -9.17 -24.82
C ARG A 466 25.98 -8.46 -23.52
N LEU A 467 26.93 -7.99 -22.71
CA LEU A 467 26.62 -7.12 -21.57
C LEU A 467 26.49 -5.67 -22.06
N ILE A 468 25.36 -5.04 -21.74
CA ILE A 468 25.02 -3.68 -22.12
C ILE A 468 25.00 -2.82 -20.86
N GLU A 469 25.83 -1.79 -20.82
CA GLU A 469 25.71 -0.70 -19.83
C GLU A 469 24.51 0.17 -20.19
N THR A 470 23.70 0.51 -19.18
CA THR A 470 22.48 1.26 -19.44
C THR A 470 22.77 2.74 -19.70
N HIS A 471 22.35 3.21 -20.87
CA HIS A 471 22.21 4.63 -21.17
C HIS A 471 20.73 4.95 -21.42
N PRO A 472 20.06 5.73 -20.55
CA PRO A 472 18.66 6.06 -20.72
C PRO A 472 18.40 6.74 -22.07
N LEU A 473 17.30 6.36 -22.74
CA LEU A 473 16.94 6.93 -24.05
C LEU A 473 16.82 8.45 -24.01
N GLY A 474 16.30 9.01 -22.90
CA GLY A 474 16.14 10.44 -22.70
C GLY A 474 17.45 11.22 -22.55
N SER A 475 18.62 10.58 -22.47
CA SER A 475 19.90 11.28 -22.26
C SER A 475 20.18 12.39 -23.28
N VAL A 476 19.73 12.23 -24.53
CA VAL A 476 19.83 13.25 -25.59
C VAL A 476 18.98 14.50 -25.33
N CYS A 477 18.11 14.48 -24.33
CA CYS A 477 17.29 15.61 -23.89
C CYS A 477 17.90 16.37 -22.70
N HIS A 478 19.06 15.95 -22.18
CA HIS A 478 19.68 16.53 -20.99
C HIS A 478 21.15 16.87 -21.21
N ASP A 479 21.64 17.90 -20.52
CA ASP A 479 23.06 18.22 -20.52
C ASP A 479 23.87 17.09 -19.85
N PRO A 480 25.11 16.82 -20.32
CA PRO A 480 25.83 17.50 -21.40
C PRO A 480 25.57 16.90 -22.80
N ALA A 481 24.73 15.86 -22.91
CA ALA A 481 24.49 15.12 -24.15
C ALA A 481 23.36 15.73 -25.02
N TYR A 482 22.88 16.93 -24.65
CA TYR A 482 21.71 17.56 -25.25
C TYR A 482 21.87 17.76 -26.76
N ASP A 483 20.89 17.25 -27.50
CA ASP A 483 20.74 17.44 -28.93
C ASP A 483 19.26 17.69 -29.23
N ALA A 484 18.94 18.96 -29.53
CA ALA A 484 17.57 19.41 -29.71
C ALA A 484 16.81 18.60 -30.79
N ALA A 485 17.48 18.21 -31.88
CA ALA A 485 16.85 17.47 -32.96
C ALA A 485 16.57 16.01 -32.56
N LYS A 486 17.54 15.36 -31.88
CA LYS A 486 17.34 14.01 -31.35
C LYS A 486 16.27 13.98 -30.25
N CYS A 487 16.25 14.97 -29.37
CA CYS A 487 15.25 15.06 -28.31
C CYS A 487 13.84 15.24 -28.89
N ALA A 488 13.65 16.14 -29.86
CA ALA A 488 12.37 16.32 -30.54
C ALA A 488 11.90 15.05 -31.27
N SER A 489 12.83 14.35 -31.95
CA SER A 489 12.53 13.05 -32.56
C SER A 489 12.09 12.01 -31.53
N LEU A 490 12.77 11.96 -30.39
CA LEU A 490 12.47 11.03 -29.30
C LEU A 490 11.09 11.30 -28.70
N GLN A 491 10.76 12.56 -28.43
CA GLN A 491 9.44 12.97 -27.92
C GLN A 491 8.30 12.55 -28.84
N SER A 492 8.50 12.61 -30.17
CA SER A 492 7.47 12.22 -31.15
C SER A 492 7.18 10.71 -31.19
N GLN A 493 8.10 9.88 -30.71
CA GLN A 493 8.04 8.41 -30.75
C GLN A 493 7.86 7.79 -29.35
N TRP A 494 7.84 8.61 -28.29
CA TRP A 494 7.90 8.11 -26.91
C TRP A 494 6.66 7.35 -26.45
N ILE A 495 5.52 7.53 -27.13
CA ILE A 495 4.31 6.75 -26.84
C ILE A 495 4.20 5.52 -27.76
N ASP A 496 5.23 5.27 -28.58
CA ASP A 496 5.27 4.14 -29.48
C ASP A 496 6.03 2.95 -28.85
N PRO A 497 5.42 1.78 -28.72
CA PRO A 497 6.06 0.64 -28.05
C PRO A 497 7.36 0.19 -28.73
N GLN A 498 7.53 0.37 -30.05
CA GLN A 498 8.74 -0.06 -30.77
C GLN A 498 10.01 0.62 -30.27
N LEU A 499 9.90 1.86 -29.78
CA LEU A 499 11.03 2.58 -29.20
C LEU A 499 11.51 1.90 -27.92
N HIS A 500 10.57 1.54 -27.04
CA HIS A 500 10.88 1.01 -25.70
C HIS A 500 11.29 -0.45 -25.74
N MET A 501 10.67 -1.27 -26.59
CA MET A 501 11.00 -2.70 -26.70
C MET A 501 12.41 -2.94 -27.23
N GLY A 502 12.93 -2.02 -28.06
CA GLY A 502 14.28 -2.09 -28.61
C GLY A 502 15.36 -1.62 -27.64
N SER A 503 14.97 -1.11 -26.47
CA SER A 503 15.88 -0.71 -25.41
C SER A 503 16.03 -1.81 -24.36
N SER A 504 17.26 -1.99 -23.88
CA SER A 504 17.57 -2.92 -22.78
C SER A 504 17.05 -2.47 -21.42
N SER A 505 16.62 -1.21 -21.27
CA SER A 505 16.22 -0.63 -19.98
C SER A 505 14.90 0.16 -20.00
N SER A 506 14.51 0.73 -21.14
CA SER A 506 13.37 1.66 -21.21
C SER A 506 12.03 1.02 -20.85
N VAL A 507 11.21 1.67 -20.03
CA VAL A 507 9.89 1.15 -19.63
C VAL A 507 8.76 1.88 -20.34
N MET A 508 7.65 1.16 -20.54
CA MET A 508 6.43 1.72 -21.13
C MET A 508 5.47 2.31 -20.08
N ALA A 509 5.70 2.03 -18.80
CA ALA A 509 4.96 2.57 -17.67
C ALA A 509 5.77 3.72 -17.02
N PRO A 510 5.49 4.99 -17.37
CA PRO A 510 6.34 6.14 -17.01
C PRO A 510 6.40 6.41 -15.51
N PHE A 511 5.38 6.00 -14.74
CA PHE A 511 5.39 6.07 -13.28
C PHE A 511 6.66 5.44 -12.68
N PHE A 512 7.11 4.32 -13.25
CA PHE A 512 8.26 3.58 -12.73
C PHE A 512 9.60 4.13 -13.21
N ALA A 513 9.64 4.92 -14.29
CA ALA A 513 10.83 5.68 -14.68
C ALA A 513 11.10 6.87 -13.73
N ASN A 514 10.06 7.33 -13.00
CA ASN A 514 10.16 8.32 -11.93
C ASN A 514 10.82 9.65 -12.34
N GLN A 515 10.60 10.08 -13.60
CA GLN A 515 11.22 11.29 -14.15
C GLN A 515 12.76 11.32 -14.05
N SER A 516 13.41 10.15 -14.04
CA SER A 516 14.87 10.06 -13.84
C SER A 516 15.64 10.60 -15.04
N CYS A 517 15.09 10.43 -16.24
CA CYS A 517 15.66 10.91 -17.50
C CYS A 517 14.57 11.01 -18.58
N ASP A 518 13.51 11.75 -18.27
CA ASP A 518 12.33 11.87 -19.13
C ASP A 518 12.51 13.02 -20.15
N PRO A 519 12.16 12.82 -21.44
CA PRO A 519 12.36 13.81 -22.50
C PRO A 519 11.69 15.18 -22.31
N TRP A 520 10.75 15.30 -21.38
CA TRP A 520 10.02 16.55 -21.10
C TRP A 520 10.47 17.26 -19.83
N THR A 521 11.41 16.67 -19.08
CA THR A 521 12.02 17.38 -17.96
C THR A 521 13.05 18.41 -18.45
N PRO A 522 13.38 19.45 -17.67
CA PRO A 522 14.30 20.50 -18.14
C PRO A 522 15.63 19.94 -18.61
N VAL A 523 16.22 20.53 -19.66
CA VAL A 523 17.54 20.15 -20.19
C VAL A 523 18.63 20.17 -19.10
N SER A 524 18.51 21.11 -18.15
CA SER A 524 19.43 21.25 -17.02
C SER A 524 19.22 20.23 -15.89
N ARG A 525 18.13 19.45 -15.91
CA ARG A 525 17.92 18.36 -14.95
C ARG A 525 18.87 17.23 -15.32
N GLU A 526 19.65 16.77 -14.36
CA GLU A 526 20.57 15.66 -14.55
C GLU A 526 19.79 14.39 -14.95
N CYS A 527 20.18 13.78 -16.07
CA CYS A 527 19.69 12.47 -16.49
C CYS A 527 20.37 11.39 -15.64
N THR A 528 19.60 10.78 -14.75
CA THR A 528 20.07 9.70 -13.88
C THR A 528 19.43 8.36 -14.26
N LEU A 529 20.03 7.25 -13.82
CA LEU A 529 19.39 5.94 -13.98
C LEU A 529 18.12 5.83 -13.12
N GLY A 530 18.14 6.35 -11.89
CA GLY A 530 17.04 6.16 -10.94
C GLY A 530 16.65 4.68 -10.82
N ASN A 531 15.43 4.35 -11.26
CA ASN A 531 14.92 2.97 -11.25
C ASN A 531 15.41 2.11 -12.42
N TYR A 532 15.99 2.67 -13.47
CA TYR A 532 16.54 1.88 -14.58
C TYR A 532 17.62 0.93 -14.06
N VAL A 533 17.71 -0.25 -14.71
CA VAL A 533 18.74 -1.24 -14.41
C VAL A 533 20.13 -0.69 -14.76
N SER A 534 21.17 -1.06 -14.03
CA SER A 534 22.54 -0.58 -14.30
C SER A 534 23.14 -1.25 -15.53
N TYR A 535 22.91 -2.56 -15.66
CA TYR A 535 23.38 -3.36 -16.78
C TYR A 535 22.28 -4.29 -17.27
N SER A 536 22.40 -4.75 -18.50
CA SER A 536 21.55 -5.79 -19.08
C SER A 536 22.36 -6.81 -19.85
N VAL A 537 22.11 -8.11 -19.65
CA VAL A 537 22.59 -9.15 -20.57
C VAL A 537 21.57 -9.28 -21.70
N ASN A 538 21.99 -9.01 -22.93
CA ASN A 538 21.23 -9.36 -24.12
C ASN A 538 21.27 -10.87 -24.31
N ALA A 539 20.24 -11.57 -23.82
CA ALA A 539 20.21 -13.02 -23.82
C ALA A 539 19.81 -13.57 -25.19
N THR A 540 20.69 -14.38 -25.77
CA THR A 540 20.46 -15.07 -27.06
C THR A 540 20.43 -16.59 -26.92
N SER A 541 20.75 -17.11 -25.73
CA SER A 541 20.76 -18.53 -25.39
C SER A 541 20.47 -18.74 -23.90
N ALA A 542 20.16 -19.98 -23.50
CA ALA A 542 20.07 -20.34 -22.09
C ALA A 542 21.39 -20.12 -21.33
N ALA A 543 22.54 -20.32 -21.99
CA ALA A 543 23.85 -20.10 -21.38
C ALA A 543 24.04 -18.65 -20.92
N ASP A 544 23.64 -17.66 -21.74
CA ASP A 544 23.71 -16.24 -21.35
C ASP A 544 22.91 -15.95 -20.06
N ILE A 545 21.75 -16.61 -19.92
CA ILE A 545 20.86 -16.47 -18.76
C ILE A 545 21.51 -17.10 -17.53
N ILE A 546 22.05 -18.32 -17.67
CA ILE A 546 22.73 -19.05 -16.59
C ILE A 546 23.91 -18.23 -16.06
N GLU A 547 24.73 -17.67 -16.94
CA GLU A 547 25.88 -16.83 -16.55
C GLU A 547 25.44 -15.55 -15.83
N ALA A 548 24.35 -14.92 -16.27
CA ALA A 548 23.79 -13.76 -15.56
C ALA A 548 23.27 -14.14 -14.16
N VAL A 549 22.56 -15.27 -14.03
CA VAL A 549 22.06 -15.79 -12.73
C VAL A 549 23.22 -16.10 -11.79
N ASN A 550 24.26 -16.79 -12.28
CA ASN A 550 25.44 -17.10 -11.48
C ASN A 550 26.16 -15.83 -11.02
N PHE A 551 26.30 -14.85 -11.91
CA PHE A 551 26.93 -13.57 -11.59
C PHE A 551 26.18 -12.80 -10.49
N VAL A 552 24.85 -12.65 -10.61
CA VAL A 552 24.08 -11.92 -9.57
C VAL A 552 24.10 -12.62 -8.21
N ARG A 553 24.16 -13.96 -8.20
CA ARG A 553 24.30 -14.75 -6.96
C ARG A 553 25.66 -14.53 -6.32
N GLN A 554 26.72 -14.62 -7.13
CA GLN A 554 28.10 -14.43 -6.68
C GLN A 554 28.33 -13.03 -6.11
N HIS A 555 27.72 -12.01 -6.70
CA HIS A 555 27.94 -10.61 -6.36
C HIS A 555 26.80 -9.96 -5.57
N ASN A 556 25.78 -10.73 -5.18
CA ASN A 556 24.63 -10.25 -4.43
C ASN A 556 23.92 -9.03 -5.07
N ILE A 557 23.68 -9.10 -6.38
CA ILE A 557 23.04 -8.02 -7.15
C ILE A 557 21.55 -8.35 -7.31
N ARG A 558 20.71 -7.31 -7.37
CA ARG A 558 19.30 -7.49 -7.74
C ARG A 558 19.20 -7.98 -9.19
N LEU A 559 18.45 -9.05 -9.40
CA LEU A 559 18.14 -9.55 -10.74
C LEU A 559 16.80 -8.99 -11.22
N VAL A 560 16.74 -8.54 -12.47
CA VAL A 560 15.50 -8.13 -13.14
C VAL A 560 15.32 -8.98 -14.40
N ILE A 561 14.10 -9.47 -14.63
CA ILE A 561 13.77 -10.19 -15.86
C ILE A 561 13.02 -9.23 -16.78
N ARG A 562 13.56 -8.99 -17.96
CA ARG A 562 13.00 -8.05 -18.92
C ARG A 562 12.78 -8.72 -20.27
N ASN A 563 11.56 -8.58 -20.78
CA ASN A 563 11.25 -8.94 -22.17
C ASN A 563 11.09 -7.65 -23.00
N THR A 564 9.88 -7.09 -23.03
CA THR A 564 9.53 -5.93 -23.88
C THR A 564 9.51 -4.59 -23.14
N GLY A 565 9.43 -4.59 -21.81
CA GLY A 565 9.21 -3.37 -21.01
C GLY A 565 7.75 -2.93 -20.89
N HIS A 566 6.79 -3.76 -21.32
CA HIS A 566 5.34 -3.51 -21.29
C HIS A 566 4.71 -3.45 -19.89
N ASP A 567 5.37 -4.00 -18.87
CA ASP A 567 4.74 -4.22 -17.57
C ASP A 567 4.23 -2.91 -16.93
N TYR A 568 2.92 -2.83 -16.70
CA TYR A 568 2.26 -1.66 -16.12
C TYR A 568 2.53 -1.46 -14.63
N ASN A 569 3.12 -2.45 -13.96
CA ASN A 569 3.30 -2.52 -12.50
C ASN A 569 4.77 -2.45 -12.07
N GLY A 570 5.68 -2.10 -12.99
CA GLY A 570 7.10 -1.92 -12.70
C GLY A 570 7.87 -3.21 -12.42
N LYS A 571 7.37 -4.37 -12.84
CA LYS A 571 7.99 -5.69 -12.56
C LYS A 571 9.22 -5.98 -13.42
N SER A 572 9.45 -5.21 -14.48
CA SER A 572 10.58 -5.39 -15.42
C SER A 572 11.65 -4.31 -15.34
N ILE A 573 11.73 -3.62 -14.19
CA ILE A 573 12.68 -2.53 -13.89
C ILE A 573 13.11 -2.61 -12.41
N GLY A 574 14.26 -2.02 -12.08
CA GLY A 574 14.78 -1.99 -10.71
C GLY A 574 16.14 -1.32 -10.62
N ALA A 575 16.28 -0.38 -9.68
CA ALA A 575 17.53 0.33 -9.44
C ALA A 575 18.67 -0.63 -9.09
N GLY A 576 19.87 -0.34 -9.59
CA GLY A 576 21.08 -1.10 -9.29
C GLY A 576 21.06 -2.57 -9.75
N ALA A 577 20.10 -2.96 -10.58
CA ALA A 577 19.94 -4.34 -11.00
C ALA A 577 20.80 -4.70 -12.23
N LEU A 578 21.06 -6.00 -12.38
CA LEU A 578 21.39 -6.61 -13.68
C LEU A 578 20.09 -7.16 -14.28
N ALA A 579 19.71 -6.69 -15.46
CA ALA A 579 18.61 -7.28 -16.21
C ALA A 579 19.08 -8.47 -17.07
N VAL A 580 18.25 -9.50 -17.14
CA VAL A 580 18.30 -10.49 -18.22
C VAL A 580 17.26 -10.07 -19.26
N TRP A 581 17.75 -9.62 -20.41
CA TRP A 581 16.90 -9.13 -21.49
C TRP A 581 16.62 -10.25 -22.49
N THR A 582 15.47 -10.91 -22.33
CA THR A 582 15.07 -12.10 -23.10
C THR A 582 14.54 -11.79 -24.49
N HIS A 583 14.43 -10.51 -24.85
CA HIS A 583 13.84 -10.03 -26.10
C HIS A 583 14.42 -10.71 -27.35
N HIS A 584 15.70 -11.06 -27.35
CA HIS A 584 16.38 -11.62 -28.52
C HIS A 584 16.25 -13.15 -28.67
N LEU A 585 15.55 -13.83 -27.76
CA LEU A 585 15.15 -15.24 -27.91
C LEU A 585 13.95 -15.35 -28.87
N LYS A 586 14.22 -15.26 -30.18
CA LYS A 586 13.21 -15.10 -31.24
C LYS A 586 12.85 -16.38 -32.02
N SER A 587 13.36 -17.55 -31.64
CA SER A 587 13.09 -18.80 -32.37
C SER A 587 11.60 -19.14 -32.41
N THR A 588 11.08 -19.57 -33.55
CA THR A 588 9.70 -20.05 -33.70
C THR A 588 9.66 -21.32 -34.55
N HIS A 589 9.00 -22.37 -34.06
CA HIS A 589 8.83 -23.64 -34.77
C HIS A 589 7.45 -24.23 -34.51
N VAL A 590 6.66 -24.45 -35.57
CA VAL A 590 5.43 -25.23 -35.48
C VAL A 590 5.77 -26.72 -35.49
N ILE A 591 5.19 -27.46 -34.56
CA ILE A 591 5.44 -28.88 -34.33
C ILE A 591 4.13 -29.65 -34.14
N ASP A 592 4.15 -30.95 -34.41
CA ASP A 592 3.13 -31.86 -33.92
C ASP A 592 3.41 -32.21 -32.46
N TRP A 593 2.41 -32.11 -31.59
CA TRP A 593 2.50 -32.43 -30.18
C TRP A 593 1.53 -33.55 -29.82
N LYS A 594 1.99 -34.49 -29.01
CA LYS A 594 1.15 -35.58 -28.49
C LYS A 594 1.58 -35.94 -27.07
N ASP A 595 0.67 -35.74 -26.13
CA ASP A 595 0.75 -36.27 -24.76
C ASP A 595 -0.62 -36.80 -24.30
N SER A 596 -0.76 -37.16 -23.02
CA SER A 596 -2.02 -37.69 -22.46
C SER A 596 -3.17 -36.66 -22.38
N TYR A 597 -2.89 -35.38 -22.62
CA TYR A 597 -3.82 -34.27 -22.45
C TYR A 597 -4.05 -33.45 -23.73
N TYR A 598 -3.18 -33.56 -24.73
CA TYR A 598 -3.28 -32.84 -26.00
C TYR A 598 -2.65 -33.62 -27.16
N ASP A 599 -3.36 -33.68 -28.27
CA ASP A 599 -2.92 -34.25 -29.55
C ASP A 599 -3.28 -33.25 -30.66
N GLY A 600 -2.28 -32.55 -31.20
CA GLY A 600 -2.50 -31.48 -32.15
C GLY A 600 -1.26 -30.63 -32.46
N LYS A 601 -1.44 -29.56 -33.22
CA LYS A 601 -0.35 -28.64 -33.58
C LYS A 601 -0.01 -27.72 -32.41
N ALA A 602 1.28 -27.49 -32.22
CA ALA A 602 1.80 -26.54 -31.25
C ALA A 602 2.87 -25.65 -31.90
N ILE A 603 3.15 -24.52 -31.28
CA ILE A 603 4.27 -23.66 -31.62
C ILE A 603 5.23 -23.61 -30.42
N LYS A 604 6.50 -23.96 -30.65
CA LYS A 604 7.60 -23.67 -29.72
C LYS A 604 8.17 -22.31 -30.07
N MET A 605 8.15 -21.39 -29.11
CA MET A 605 8.58 -20.02 -29.27
C MET A 605 9.59 -19.63 -28.19
N GLY A 606 10.65 -18.91 -28.57
CA GLY A 606 11.59 -18.33 -27.62
C GLY A 606 10.91 -17.25 -26.77
N ALA A 607 11.46 -16.97 -25.59
CA ALA A 607 10.85 -16.05 -24.63
C ALA A 607 10.66 -14.62 -25.14
N GLY A 608 11.48 -14.21 -26.12
CA GLY A 608 11.45 -12.88 -26.72
C GLY A 608 10.41 -12.73 -27.84
N VAL A 609 9.78 -13.81 -28.29
CA VAL A 609 8.78 -13.78 -29.37
C VAL A 609 7.57 -12.92 -28.96
N GLN A 610 7.25 -11.94 -29.79
CA GLN A 610 6.13 -11.03 -29.62
C GLN A 610 4.90 -11.51 -30.40
N GLY A 611 3.73 -10.97 -30.08
CA GLY A 611 2.46 -11.38 -30.69
C GLY A 611 2.46 -11.37 -32.22
N PHE A 612 3.01 -10.32 -32.83
CA PHE A 612 3.10 -10.22 -34.30
C PHE A 612 4.00 -11.31 -34.91
N GLU A 613 5.07 -11.72 -34.22
CA GLU A 613 5.98 -12.77 -34.69
C GLU A 613 5.33 -14.15 -34.57
N ALA A 614 4.67 -14.43 -33.44
CA ALA A 614 3.94 -15.67 -33.23
C ALA A 614 2.80 -15.84 -34.25
N MET A 615 2.07 -14.76 -34.53
CA MET A 615 1.00 -14.73 -35.52
C MET A 615 1.54 -14.94 -36.93
N ALA A 616 2.65 -14.28 -37.30
CA ALA A 616 3.28 -14.47 -38.60
C ALA A 616 3.74 -15.91 -38.80
N ALA A 617 4.37 -16.52 -37.78
CA ALA A 617 4.81 -17.91 -37.84
C ALA A 617 3.63 -18.89 -37.98
N ALA A 618 2.58 -18.74 -37.17
CA ALA A 618 1.40 -19.60 -37.27
C ALA A 618 0.68 -19.46 -38.63
N LYS A 619 0.56 -18.23 -39.15
CA LYS A 619 -0.07 -17.95 -40.43
C LYS A 619 0.57 -18.70 -41.59
N THR A 620 1.90 -18.84 -41.60
CA THR A 620 2.61 -19.56 -42.68
C THR A 620 2.22 -21.04 -42.79
N GLU A 621 1.68 -21.61 -41.71
CA GLU A 621 1.21 -23.00 -41.64
C GLU A 621 -0.33 -23.12 -41.71
N GLY A 622 -1.04 -22.02 -42.01
CA GLY A 622 -2.51 -22.00 -41.99
C GLY A 622 -3.10 -22.15 -40.58
N LEU A 623 -2.38 -21.65 -39.58
CA LEU A 623 -2.73 -21.73 -38.16
C LEU A 623 -2.85 -20.33 -37.53
N VAL A 624 -3.46 -20.29 -36.35
CA VAL A 624 -3.56 -19.10 -35.49
C VAL A 624 -2.89 -19.37 -34.15
N ALA A 625 -2.08 -18.41 -33.72
CA ALA A 625 -1.48 -18.39 -32.39
C ALA A 625 -2.26 -17.43 -31.49
N ILE A 626 -2.40 -17.79 -30.20
CA ILE A 626 -3.04 -16.95 -29.21
C ILE A 626 -2.04 -15.87 -28.76
N GLY A 627 -2.43 -14.61 -28.91
CA GLY A 627 -1.70 -13.43 -28.46
C GLY A 627 -2.65 -12.32 -28.03
N GLY A 628 -2.10 -11.28 -27.39
CA GLY A 628 -2.87 -10.12 -26.94
C GLY A 628 -3.24 -9.16 -28.08
N GLU A 629 -4.08 -8.18 -27.76
CA GLU A 629 -4.55 -7.11 -28.65
C GLU A 629 -3.41 -6.15 -29.02
N CYS A 630 -2.42 -5.99 -28.15
CA CYS A 630 -1.16 -5.32 -28.44
C CYS A 630 -0.18 -6.29 -29.12
N PRO A 631 0.12 -6.17 -30.44
CA PRO A 631 0.95 -7.14 -31.15
C PRO A 631 2.40 -7.17 -30.64
N THR A 632 2.81 -6.12 -29.94
CA THR A 632 4.16 -5.91 -29.41
C THR A 632 4.40 -6.56 -28.05
N VAL A 633 3.39 -7.16 -27.43
CA VAL A 633 3.52 -7.87 -26.16
C VAL A 633 4.29 -9.18 -26.36
N GLY A 634 5.22 -9.49 -25.45
CA GLY A 634 5.99 -10.72 -25.46
C GLY A 634 5.16 -11.91 -24.97
N VAL A 635 4.88 -12.87 -25.86
CA VAL A 635 3.87 -13.91 -25.65
C VAL A 635 4.26 -14.84 -24.48
N ALA A 636 5.46 -15.40 -24.54
CA ALA A 636 6.00 -16.31 -23.51
C ALA A 636 6.42 -15.59 -22.20
N GLY A 637 6.31 -14.27 -22.14
CA GLY A 637 6.68 -13.45 -20.98
C GLY A 637 5.57 -13.36 -19.93
N GLY A 638 5.50 -12.20 -19.27
CA GLY A 638 4.49 -11.91 -18.25
C GLY A 638 3.04 -12.08 -18.73
N TYR A 639 2.79 -11.94 -20.04
CA TYR A 639 1.47 -12.13 -20.65
C TYR A 639 0.90 -13.53 -20.38
N THR A 640 1.50 -14.58 -20.94
CA THR A 640 1.05 -15.95 -20.69
C THR A 640 1.26 -16.35 -19.23
N GLN A 641 2.36 -15.92 -18.60
CA GLN A 641 2.65 -16.30 -17.23
C GLN A 641 1.67 -15.73 -16.20
N GLY A 642 1.00 -14.60 -16.49
CA GLY A 642 -0.02 -14.00 -15.63
C GLY A 642 -1.47 -14.35 -16.00
N GLY A 643 -1.70 -15.02 -17.15
CA GLY A 643 -3.03 -15.32 -17.68
C GLY A 643 -3.11 -15.09 -19.18
N GLY A 644 -3.21 -13.83 -19.59
CA GLY A 644 -3.24 -13.40 -20.99
C GLY A 644 -4.58 -13.60 -21.68
N HIS A 645 -5.41 -12.54 -21.74
CA HIS A 645 -6.62 -12.55 -22.58
C HIS A 645 -6.28 -12.23 -24.04
N SER A 646 -7.20 -12.55 -24.94
CA SER A 646 -7.04 -12.42 -26.38
C SER A 646 -8.38 -12.17 -27.05
N ALA A 647 -8.36 -11.57 -28.23
CA ALA A 647 -9.50 -11.53 -29.15
C ALA A 647 -10.06 -12.93 -29.50
N LEU A 648 -9.32 -14.00 -29.18
CA LEU A 648 -9.72 -15.40 -29.36
C LEU A 648 -10.04 -16.12 -28.04
N SER A 649 -10.06 -15.44 -26.90
CA SER A 649 -10.20 -16.10 -25.59
C SER A 649 -11.53 -16.78 -25.38
N THR A 650 -12.63 -16.25 -25.89
CA THR A 650 -13.93 -16.95 -25.83
C THR A 650 -13.91 -18.27 -26.61
N SER A 651 -13.11 -18.37 -27.68
CA SER A 651 -13.02 -19.58 -28.50
C SER A 651 -12.06 -20.62 -27.91
N PHE A 652 -10.94 -20.19 -27.32
CA PHE A 652 -9.85 -21.10 -26.97
C PHE A 652 -9.37 -21.02 -25.51
N GLY A 653 -9.80 -20.03 -24.73
CA GLY A 653 -9.34 -19.76 -23.37
C GLY A 653 -8.23 -18.70 -23.28
N LEU A 654 -7.67 -18.53 -22.09
CA LEU A 654 -6.54 -17.63 -21.87
C LEU A 654 -5.25 -18.19 -22.48
N ALA A 655 -4.24 -17.36 -22.67
CA ALA A 655 -2.92 -17.79 -23.15
C ALA A 655 -2.29 -18.84 -22.20
N ALA A 656 -2.48 -18.69 -20.89
CA ALA A 656 -2.09 -19.67 -19.86
C ALA A 656 -2.79 -21.03 -20.00
N ASP A 657 -3.96 -21.10 -20.66
CA ASP A 657 -4.67 -22.35 -20.93
C ASP A 657 -4.09 -23.12 -22.14
N GLN A 658 -3.22 -22.44 -22.91
CA GLN A 658 -2.61 -22.97 -24.13
C GLN A 658 -1.26 -23.64 -23.89
N THR A 659 -0.66 -23.46 -22.71
CA THR A 659 0.70 -23.89 -22.42
C THR A 659 0.80 -25.42 -22.42
N LEU A 660 1.88 -25.94 -23.00
CA LEU A 660 2.20 -27.37 -23.03
C LEU A 660 3.51 -27.65 -22.30
N SER A 661 4.52 -26.79 -22.49
CA SER A 661 5.83 -26.92 -21.85
C SER A 661 6.56 -25.58 -21.79
N PHE A 662 7.47 -25.43 -20.83
CA PHE A 662 8.44 -24.34 -20.73
C PHE A 662 9.85 -24.90 -20.61
N GLU A 663 10.83 -24.21 -21.18
CA GLU A 663 12.24 -24.34 -20.81
C GLU A 663 12.59 -23.16 -19.91
N VAL A 664 13.17 -23.42 -18.74
CA VAL A 664 13.32 -22.45 -17.66
C VAL A 664 14.70 -22.55 -17.04
N VAL A 665 15.37 -21.42 -16.84
CA VAL A 665 16.56 -21.35 -15.98
C VAL A 665 16.12 -21.03 -14.55
N THR A 666 16.48 -21.89 -13.60
CA THR A 666 16.09 -21.77 -12.18
C THR A 666 16.97 -20.77 -11.42
N ALA A 667 16.66 -20.53 -10.14
CA ALA A 667 17.47 -19.69 -9.28
C ALA A 667 18.89 -20.27 -9.04
N GLU A 668 19.05 -21.57 -9.19
CA GLU A 668 20.33 -22.28 -9.05
C GLU A 668 21.19 -22.23 -10.32
N GLY A 669 20.64 -21.74 -11.44
CA GLY A 669 21.31 -21.69 -12.73
C GLY A 669 21.12 -22.97 -13.58
N ASP A 670 20.15 -23.82 -13.25
CA ASP A 670 19.87 -25.05 -14.01
C ASP A 670 18.83 -24.81 -15.10
N LEU A 671 19.06 -25.36 -16.30
CA LEU A 671 18.05 -25.40 -17.36
C LEU A 671 17.15 -26.63 -17.18
N VAL A 672 15.88 -26.41 -16.87
CA VAL A 672 14.88 -27.45 -16.66
C VAL A 672 13.73 -27.35 -17.66
N THR A 673 13.07 -28.48 -17.90
CA THR A 673 11.81 -28.52 -18.66
C THR A 673 10.65 -28.61 -17.68
N ALA A 674 9.66 -27.73 -17.82
CA ALA A 674 8.44 -27.73 -17.02
C ALA A 674 7.23 -28.01 -17.91
N SER A 675 6.62 -29.19 -17.76
CA SER A 675 5.44 -29.66 -18.48
C SER A 675 4.46 -30.34 -17.52
N ARG A 676 3.34 -30.88 -18.00
CA ARG A 676 2.40 -31.62 -17.15
C ARG A 676 2.97 -32.91 -16.55
N SER A 677 4.02 -33.47 -17.16
CA SER A 677 4.63 -34.73 -16.75
C SER A 677 6.03 -34.59 -16.15
N GLU A 678 6.62 -33.40 -16.21
CA GLU A 678 7.97 -33.11 -15.72
C GLU A 678 7.98 -31.74 -15.03
N ASN A 679 8.46 -31.65 -13.78
CA ASN A 679 8.44 -30.40 -12.99
C ASN A 679 7.05 -29.74 -13.02
N SER A 680 6.01 -30.57 -12.84
CA SER A 680 4.60 -30.19 -13.08
C SER A 680 4.09 -29.09 -12.15
N ASP A 681 4.69 -28.95 -10.98
CA ASP A 681 4.45 -27.86 -10.06
C ASP A 681 4.96 -26.52 -10.60
N LEU A 682 6.17 -26.50 -11.17
CA LEU A 682 6.72 -25.32 -11.85
C LEU A 682 5.89 -24.95 -13.09
N TYR A 683 5.51 -25.95 -13.91
CA TYR A 683 4.61 -25.74 -15.06
C TYR A 683 3.29 -25.10 -14.63
N TRP A 684 2.69 -25.63 -13.55
CA TRP A 684 1.42 -25.12 -13.02
C TRP A 684 1.55 -23.66 -12.61
N ALA A 685 2.64 -23.29 -11.90
CA ALA A 685 2.89 -21.92 -11.44
C ALA A 685 3.22 -20.95 -12.59
N LEU A 686 4.00 -21.37 -13.59
CA LEU A 686 4.30 -20.56 -14.77
C LEU A 686 3.09 -20.37 -15.68
N SER A 687 2.04 -21.20 -15.54
CA SER A 687 0.80 -21.10 -16.30
C SER A 687 -0.26 -20.28 -15.55
N GLY A 688 0.05 -19.01 -15.22
CA GLY A 688 -0.91 -18.07 -14.63
C GLY A 688 -0.55 -17.50 -13.25
N GLY A 689 0.55 -17.93 -12.64
CA GLY A 689 1.02 -17.49 -11.31
C GLY A 689 1.83 -16.21 -11.31
N GLY A 690 2.00 -15.59 -12.48
CA GLY A 690 2.72 -14.34 -12.69
C GLY A 690 4.19 -14.56 -13.05
N GLY A 691 4.64 -13.82 -14.07
CA GLY A 691 6.04 -13.85 -14.48
C GLY A 691 6.98 -13.13 -13.51
N GLY A 692 8.26 -13.50 -13.57
CA GLY A 692 9.35 -12.84 -12.85
C GLY A 692 9.62 -13.35 -11.43
N THR A 693 9.06 -14.49 -11.03
CA THR A 693 9.22 -15.00 -9.65
C THR A 693 9.64 -16.48 -9.53
N TYR A 694 9.44 -17.33 -10.54
CA TYR A 694 9.75 -18.78 -10.43
C TYR A 694 11.03 -19.21 -11.13
N GLY A 695 11.49 -18.42 -12.11
CA GLY A 695 12.56 -18.77 -13.03
C GLY A 695 12.54 -17.89 -14.27
N ILE A 696 13.59 -17.97 -15.08
CA ILE A 696 13.69 -17.25 -16.35
C ILE A 696 13.29 -18.19 -17.48
N VAL A 697 12.11 -17.94 -18.06
CA VAL A 697 11.65 -18.68 -19.24
C VAL A 697 12.59 -18.39 -20.41
N VAL A 698 13.09 -19.47 -21.04
CA VAL A 698 13.90 -19.45 -22.27
C VAL A 698 13.01 -19.67 -23.48
N SER A 699 12.08 -20.61 -23.39
CA SER A 699 11.10 -20.90 -24.44
C SER A 699 9.81 -21.44 -23.84
N MET A 700 8.72 -21.30 -24.61
CA MET A 700 7.40 -21.82 -24.29
C MET A 700 6.88 -22.59 -25.50
N THR A 701 6.25 -23.73 -25.26
CA THR A 701 5.44 -24.45 -26.26
C THR A 701 3.98 -24.26 -25.93
N ALA A 702 3.19 -23.80 -26.90
CA ALA A 702 1.77 -23.54 -26.74
C ALA A 702 0.96 -24.09 -27.92
N LYS A 703 -0.31 -24.42 -27.67
CA LYS A 703 -1.25 -24.86 -28.70
C LYS A 703 -1.44 -23.78 -29.77
N VAL A 704 -1.64 -24.22 -31.01
CA VAL A 704 -2.11 -23.39 -32.13
C VAL A 704 -3.32 -24.06 -32.77
N TYR A 705 -4.15 -23.27 -33.43
CA TYR A 705 -5.43 -23.72 -33.96
C TYR A 705 -5.49 -23.51 -35.47
N PRO A 706 -6.30 -24.27 -36.22
CA PRO A 706 -6.54 -23.97 -37.63
C PRO A 706 -6.96 -22.51 -37.84
N ASP A 707 -6.52 -21.91 -38.94
CA ASP A 707 -7.06 -20.61 -39.34
C ASP A 707 -8.51 -20.76 -39.82
N ALA A 708 -9.27 -19.68 -39.73
CA ALA A 708 -10.68 -19.66 -40.11
C ALA A 708 -11.09 -18.26 -40.57
N THR A 709 -12.27 -18.18 -41.18
CA THR A 709 -12.94 -16.89 -41.38
C THR A 709 -13.22 -16.26 -40.02
N VAL A 710 -12.91 -14.97 -39.90
CA VAL A 710 -13.15 -14.19 -38.68
C VAL A 710 -13.92 -12.94 -39.06
N SER A 711 -15.03 -12.70 -38.36
CA SER A 711 -15.83 -11.51 -38.53
C SER A 711 -15.77 -10.63 -37.31
N GLY A 712 -15.96 -9.33 -37.51
CA GLY A 712 -15.96 -8.36 -36.43
C GLY A 712 -16.97 -7.25 -36.63
N ALA A 713 -17.12 -6.45 -35.58
CA ALA A 713 -17.91 -5.24 -35.61
C ALA A 713 -17.26 -4.12 -34.79
N THR A 714 -17.48 -2.89 -35.23
CA THR A 714 -17.26 -1.68 -34.42
C THR A 714 -18.58 -0.96 -34.26
N LEU A 715 -18.79 -0.33 -33.10
CA LEU A 715 -19.92 0.56 -32.87
C LEU A 715 -19.45 1.75 -32.06
N ILE A 716 -19.91 2.96 -32.38
CA ILE A 716 -19.64 4.16 -31.57
C ILE A 716 -20.90 5.03 -31.48
N PHE A 717 -21.16 5.58 -30.30
CA PHE A 717 -22.09 6.68 -30.09
C PHE A 717 -21.53 7.68 -29.07
N GLN A 718 -21.99 8.93 -29.16
CA GLN A 718 -21.51 10.04 -28.33
C GLN A 718 -22.62 10.53 -27.42
N SER A 719 -22.27 11.00 -26.22
CA SER A 719 -23.23 11.62 -25.31
C SER A 719 -23.83 12.90 -25.91
N SER A 720 -23.09 13.58 -26.81
CA SER A 720 -23.55 14.74 -27.58
C SER A 720 -24.73 14.47 -28.52
N SER A 721 -25.01 13.19 -28.82
CA SER A 721 -26.10 12.78 -29.73
C SER A 721 -27.44 12.54 -29.03
N THR A 722 -27.47 12.59 -27.69
CA THR A 722 -28.65 12.24 -26.88
C THR A 722 -28.60 12.95 -25.51
N THR A 723 -29.48 12.62 -24.58
CA THR A 723 -29.38 13.09 -23.18
C THR A 723 -28.38 12.21 -22.41
N MET A 724 -27.78 12.74 -21.34
CA MET A 724 -26.84 11.94 -20.53
C MET A 724 -27.49 10.68 -19.94
N ASP A 725 -28.78 10.75 -19.57
CA ASP A 725 -29.50 9.60 -19.07
C ASP A 725 -29.76 8.56 -20.16
N ASN A 726 -30.13 8.97 -21.38
CA ASN A 726 -30.25 8.03 -22.51
C ASN A 726 -28.90 7.45 -22.91
N PHE A 727 -27.82 8.25 -22.86
CA PHE A 727 -26.46 7.79 -23.12
C PHE A 727 -26.07 6.64 -22.19
N TYR A 728 -26.21 6.82 -20.87
CA TYR A 728 -25.93 5.75 -19.91
C TYR A 728 -26.96 4.61 -19.97
N ALA A 729 -28.22 4.86 -20.34
CA ALA A 729 -29.19 3.80 -20.59
C ALA A 729 -28.77 2.90 -21.77
N GLY A 730 -28.16 3.48 -22.81
CA GLY A 730 -27.57 2.73 -23.92
C GLY A 730 -26.42 1.82 -23.45
N ILE A 731 -25.54 2.34 -22.59
CA ILE A 731 -24.43 1.56 -22.00
C ILE A 731 -24.95 0.48 -21.05
N GLU A 732 -26.00 0.77 -20.26
CA GLU A 732 -26.66 -0.22 -19.41
C GLU A 732 -27.27 -1.35 -20.24
N LYS A 733 -27.94 -1.00 -21.36
CA LYS A 733 -28.47 -1.98 -22.30
C LYS A 733 -27.38 -2.84 -22.91
N PHE A 734 -26.25 -2.25 -23.32
CA PHE A 734 -25.09 -3.00 -23.78
C PHE A 734 -24.65 -4.05 -22.76
N HIS A 735 -24.42 -3.66 -21.50
CA HIS A 735 -24.01 -4.60 -20.46
C HIS A 735 -25.06 -5.69 -20.21
N SER A 736 -26.36 -5.36 -20.22
CA SER A 736 -27.42 -6.34 -20.05
C SER A 736 -27.48 -7.40 -21.17
N LEU A 737 -27.07 -7.04 -22.39
CA LEU A 737 -27.04 -7.92 -23.55
C LEU A 737 -25.68 -8.63 -23.73
N LEU A 738 -24.64 -8.15 -23.05
CA LEU A 738 -23.29 -8.68 -23.15
C LEU A 738 -23.19 -10.19 -22.89
N PRO A 739 -23.84 -10.77 -21.85
CA PRO A 739 -23.82 -12.23 -21.63
C PRO A 739 -24.19 -13.02 -22.89
N ALA A 740 -25.30 -12.68 -23.54
CA ALA A 740 -25.78 -13.37 -24.73
C ALA A 740 -24.85 -13.19 -25.93
N MET A 741 -24.26 -12.00 -26.10
CA MET A 741 -23.30 -11.74 -27.17
C MET A 741 -22.01 -12.57 -27.00
N ILE A 742 -21.53 -12.72 -25.77
CA ILE A 742 -20.37 -13.56 -25.45
C ILE A 742 -20.71 -15.05 -25.61
N ASP A 743 -21.89 -15.49 -25.13
CA ASP A 743 -22.36 -16.88 -25.26
C ASP A 743 -22.55 -17.31 -26.73
N ALA A 744 -22.81 -16.36 -27.62
CA ALA A 744 -22.84 -16.58 -29.06
C ALA A 744 -21.45 -16.84 -29.67
N GLY A 745 -20.38 -16.86 -28.87
CA GLY A 745 -19.02 -17.20 -29.25
C GLY A 745 -18.17 -16.01 -29.68
N SER A 746 -18.47 -14.81 -29.17
CA SER A 746 -17.69 -13.60 -29.46
C SER A 746 -16.85 -13.16 -28.26
N MET A 747 -15.78 -12.41 -28.56
CA MET A 747 -15.04 -11.60 -27.59
C MET A 747 -15.25 -10.14 -27.96
N MET A 748 -15.42 -9.26 -26.98
CA MET A 748 -15.66 -7.83 -27.24
C MET A 748 -14.71 -6.95 -26.42
N VAL A 749 -13.92 -6.12 -27.09
CA VAL A 749 -13.25 -4.96 -26.48
C VAL A 749 -14.17 -3.76 -26.62
N TYR A 750 -14.51 -3.12 -25.51
CA TYR A 750 -15.28 -1.89 -25.50
C TYR A 750 -14.71 -0.91 -24.48
N PHE A 751 -14.95 0.38 -24.67
CA PHE A 751 -14.53 1.39 -23.72
C PHE A 751 -15.45 2.60 -23.77
N PHE A 752 -15.59 3.28 -22.63
CA PHE A 752 -16.46 4.44 -22.51
C PHE A 752 -16.00 5.40 -21.42
N SER A 753 -16.31 6.67 -21.64
CA SER A 753 -16.27 7.75 -20.66
C SER A 753 -17.67 8.38 -20.56
N ASN A 754 -17.80 9.53 -19.93
CA ASN A 754 -19.01 10.35 -19.99
C ASN A 754 -19.25 11.02 -21.36
N ASP A 755 -18.31 10.91 -22.31
CA ASP A 755 -18.40 11.57 -23.63
C ASP A 755 -18.79 10.61 -24.76
N PHE A 756 -18.38 9.34 -24.69
CA PHE A 756 -18.61 8.37 -25.75
C PHE A 756 -18.59 6.93 -25.24
N PHE A 757 -19.22 6.05 -26.01
CA PHE A 757 -19.10 4.60 -25.88
C PHE A 757 -18.65 4.02 -27.22
N GLN A 758 -17.71 3.07 -27.18
CA GLN A 758 -17.19 2.41 -28.36
C GLN A 758 -16.96 0.91 -28.15
N ILE A 759 -17.33 0.11 -29.15
CA ILE A 759 -16.85 -1.27 -29.35
C ILE A 759 -15.71 -1.21 -30.38
N GLY A 760 -14.52 -1.67 -30.00
CA GLY A 760 -13.31 -1.52 -30.79
C GLY A 760 -12.31 -2.67 -30.63
N PRO A 761 -12.67 -3.95 -30.90
CA PRO A 761 -13.85 -4.43 -31.62
C PRO A 761 -14.62 -5.59 -30.94
N LEU A 762 -15.71 -6.04 -31.57
CA LEU A 762 -16.16 -7.44 -31.46
C LEU A 762 -15.33 -8.33 -32.39
N THR A 763 -14.92 -9.49 -31.90
CA THR A 763 -14.26 -10.56 -32.66
C THR A 763 -15.06 -11.86 -32.54
N ALA A 764 -15.39 -12.47 -33.68
CA ALA A 764 -16.13 -13.71 -33.78
C ALA A 764 -15.39 -14.69 -34.70
N TYR A 765 -14.65 -15.61 -34.08
CA TYR A 765 -13.86 -16.63 -34.79
C TYR A 765 -14.76 -17.71 -35.39
N ASN A 766 -14.46 -18.14 -36.62
CA ASN A 766 -15.22 -19.12 -37.39
C ASN A 766 -16.70 -18.74 -37.56
N LYS A 767 -16.96 -17.44 -37.78
CA LYS A 767 -18.30 -16.86 -37.95
C LYS A 767 -18.31 -15.88 -39.11
N THR A 768 -19.48 -15.78 -39.75
CA THR A 768 -19.74 -14.88 -40.86
C THR A 768 -20.19 -13.50 -40.37
N SER A 769 -20.12 -12.50 -41.26
CA SER A 769 -20.63 -11.16 -40.95
C SER A 769 -22.14 -11.14 -40.69
N ALA A 770 -22.89 -12.06 -41.30
CA ALA A 770 -24.33 -12.21 -41.04
C ALA A 770 -24.61 -12.66 -39.61
N GLU A 771 -23.83 -13.60 -39.09
CA GLU A 771 -23.92 -14.03 -37.68
C GLU A 771 -23.54 -12.89 -36.73
N VAL A 772 -22.48 -12.13 -37.03
CA VAL A 772 -22.11 -10.96 -36.20
C VAL A 772 -23.20 -9.89 -36.19
N LYS A 773 -23.86 -9.63 -37.33
CA LYS A 773 -25.03 -8.74 -37.37
C LYS A 773 -26.17 -9.25 -36.50
N SER A 774 -26.39 -10.56 -36.47
CA SER A 774 -27.38 -11.17 -35.58
C SER A 774 -27.00 -11.02 -34.11
N ILE A 775 -25.72 -11.20 -33.75
CA ILE A 775 -25.21 -11.02 -32.38
C ILE A 775 -25.43 -9.59 -31.89
N MET A 776 -25.15 -8.60 -32.75
CA MET A 776 -25.32 -7.17 -32.44
C MET A 776 -26.77 -6.69 -32.54
N GLY A 777 -27.68 -7.50 -33.09
CA GLY A 777 -29.01 -7.07 -33.53
C GLY A 777 -29.84 -6.44 -32.42
N ASP A 778 -29.92 -7.10 -31.26
CA ASP A 778 -30.71 -6.62 -30.13
C ASP A 778 -30.14 -5.31 -29.54
N PHE A 779 -28.82 -5.15 -29.56
CA PHE A 779 -28.19 -3.93 -29.07
C PHE A 779 -28.43 -2.75 -30.03
N VAL A 780 -28.30 -2.97 -31.34
CA VAL A 780 -28.63 -1.97 -32.37
C VAL A 780 -30.09 -1.55 -32.26
N ALA A 781 -31.01 -2.50 -32.11
CA ALA A 781 -32.43 -2.21 -31.91
C ALA A 781 -32.70 -1.42 -30.61
N ALA A 782 -32.00 -1.72 -29.52
CA ALA A 782 -32.11 -0.96 -28.27
C ALA A 782 -31.63 0.50 -28.43
N LEU A 783 -30.57 0.75 -29.23
CA LEU A 783 -30.12 2.10 -29.52
C LEU A 783 -31.14 2.86 -30.39
N ASP A 784 -31.77 2.20 -31.36
CA ASP A 784 -32.85 2.78 -32.17
C ASP A 784 -34.06 3.17 -31.30
N GLU A 785 -34.45 2.31 -30.36
CA GLU A 785 -35.55 2.56 -29.40
C GLU A 785 -35.23 3.75 -28.48
N LEU A 786 -33.99 3.86 -28.01
CA LEU A 786 -33.51 4.99 -27.20
C LEU A 786 -33.23 6.27 -28.02
N GLN A 787 -33.43 6.21 -29.34
CA GLN A 787 -33.17 7.31 -30.28
C GLN A 787 -31.73 7.83 -30.22
N ILE A 788 -30.76 6.95 -29.97
CA ILE A 788 -29.33 7.28 -29.92
C ILE A 788 -28.76 7.22 -31.34
N ILE A 789 -28.03 8.25 -31.76
CA ILE A 789 -27.33 8.22 -33.06
C ILE A 789 -26.01 7.47 -32.88
N TYR A 790 -25.85 6.38 -33.61
CA TYR A 790 -24.65 5.55 -33.58
C TYR A 790 -24.10 5.31 -35.00
N ASN A 791 -22.84 4.91 -35.08
CA ASN A 791 -22.24 4.36 -36.27
C ASN A 791 -21.81 2.92 -35.99
N VAL A 792 -22.26 1.97 -36.82
CA VAL A 792 -21.90 0.56 -36.72
C VAL A 792 -21.30 0.08 -38.04
N SER A 793 -20.20 -0.66 -37.96
CA SER A 793 -19.53 -1.28 -39.10
C SER A 793 -19.33 -2.76 -38.84
N TYR A 794 -19.44 -3.57 -39.89
CA TYR A 794 -19.27 -5.01 -39.86
C TYR A 794 -18.21 -5.41 -40.86
N SER A 795 -17.35 -6.36 -40.49
CA SER A 795 -16.31 -6.88 -41.37
C SER A 795 -16.32 -8.40 -41.42
N GLN A 796 -15.70 -8.94 -42.46
CA GLN A 796 -15.37 -10.36 -42.58
C GLN A 796 -14.02 -10.48 -43.25
N SER A 797 -13.12 -11.22 -42.61
CA SER A 797 -11.78 -11.49 -43.09
C SER A 797 -11.62 -12.98 -43.35
N ALA A 798 -10.84 -13.34 -44.38
CA ALA A 798 -10.64 -14.75 -44.73
C ALA A 798 -9.77 -15.48 -43.70
N THR A 799 -8.89 -14.72 -43.03
CA THR A 799 -7.94 -15.20 -42.02
C THR A 799 -7.98 -14.36 -40.76
N TYR A 800 -7.55 -14.93 -39.63
CA TYR A 800 -7.40 -14.17 -38.39
C TYR A 800 -6.38 -13.03 -38.49
N SER A 801 -5.29 -13.22 -39.24
CA SER A 801 -4.27 -12.17 -39.44
C SER A 801 -4.83 -10.91 -40.13
N GLU A 802 -5.72 -11.08 -41.10
CA GLU A 802 -6.41 -9.96 -41.77
C GLU A 802 -7.39 -9.25 -40.82
N HIS A 803 -8.16 -10.03 -40.05
CA HIS A 803 -9.04 -9.49 -39.01
C HIS A 803 -8.25 -8.69 -37.98
N TYR A 804 -7.17 -9.26 -37.47
CA TYR A 804 -6.29 -8.61 -36.50
C TYR A 804 -5.72 -7.30 -37.06
N ASN A 805 -5.21 -7.31 -38.30
CA ASN A 805 -4.67 -6.11 -38.93
C ASN A 805 -5.74 -5.03 -39.17
N THR A 806 -7.01 -5.42 -39.36
CA THR A 806 -8.12 -4.48 -39.52
C THR A 806 -8.39 -3.70 -38.23
N TYR A 807 -8.30 -4.35 -37.08
CA TYR A 807 -8.71 -3.75 -35.80
C TYR A 807 -7.55 -3.26 -34.92
N PHE A 808 -6.41 -3.97 -34.94
CA PHE A 808 -5.24 -3.71 -34.11
C PHE A 808 -3.99 -3.35 -34.93
N GLY A 809 -4.13 -3.24 -36.25
CA GLY A 809 -3.05 -2.89 -37.16
C GLY A 809 -2.73 -1.38 -37.22
N PRO A 810 -1.82 -0.97 -38.11
CA PRO A 810 -1.12 -1.81 -39.08
C PRO A 810 -0.05 -2.69 -38.41
N LEU A 811 -0.03 -3.98 -38.73
CA LEU A 811 1.06 -4.88 -38.38
C LEU A 811 2.37 -4.42 -39.06
N PRO A 812 3.54 -4.68 -38.44
CA PRO A 812 3.75 -5.55 -37.29
C PRO A 812 3.45 -4.91 -35.92
N TYR A 813 3.52 -3.59 -35.78
CA TYR A 813 3.53 -2.94 -34.45
C TYR A 813 2.17 -2.49 -33.94
N GLY A 814 1.18 -2.41 -34.82
CA GLY A 814 -0.18 -1.99 -34.47
C GLY A 814 -0.29 -0.48 -34.20
N ASN A 815 -1.39 -0.09 -33.58
CA ASN A 815 -1.74 1.31 -33.30
C ASN A 815 -1.91 1.67 -31.82
N ILE A 816 -1.74 0.70 -30.91
CA ILE A 816 -1.92 0.91 -29.46
C ILE A 816 -0.71 1.63 -28.88
N LYS A 817 -0.96 2.79 -28.28
CA LYS A 817 0.06 3.65 -27.66
C LYS A 817 0.32 3.24 -26.21
N VAL A 818 1.52 3.57 -25.72
CA VAL A 818 1.98 3.24 -24.37
C VAL A 818 2.34 4.50 -23.57
N GLY A 819 2.39 4.39 -22.25
CA GLY A 819 2.78 5.50 -21.37
C GLY A 819 1.78 6.66 -21.33
N ILE A 820 0.52 6.40 -21.70
CA ILE A 820 -0.56 7.41 -21.77
C ILE A 820 -1.52 7.34 -20.58
N ALA A 821 -1.35 6.38 -19.67
CA ALA A 821 -2.30 6.12 -18.60
C ALA A 821 -1.66 5.45 -17.37
N GLN A 822 -2.37 5.53 -16.26
CA GLN A 822 -2.18 4.71 -15.06
C GLN A 822 -3.36 3.75 -14.92
N TYR A 823 -3.15 2.61 -14.27
CA TYR A 823 -4.05 1.47 -14.38
C TYR A 823 -4.60 1.05 -13.01
N GLY A 824 -5.90 0.77 -13.01
CA GLY A 824 -6.58 -0.10 -12.06
C GLY A 824 -7.25 -1.23 -12.83
N GLY A 825 -7.68 -2.28 -12.16
CA GLY A 825 -8.31 -3.40 -12.86
C GLY A 825 -9.13 -4.32 -11.96
N ARG A 826 -10.18 -4.91 -12.52
CA ARG A 826 -11.09 -5.80 -11.81
C ARG A 826 -11.73 -6.80 -12.76
N LEU A 827 -11.86 -8.05 -12.31
CA LEU A 827 -12.70 -9.03 -12.98
C LEU A 827 -14.14 -8.84 -12.49
N ILE A 828 -15.08 -8.63 -13.40
CA ILE A 828 -16.50 -8.49 -13.09
C ILE A 828 -17.16 -9.85 -13.29
N PRO A 829 -17.66 -10.48 -12.21
CA PRO A 829 -18.39 -11.74 -12.32
C PRO A 829 -19.59 -11.60 -13.25
N ARG A 830 -19.88 -12.63 -14.05
CA ARG A 830 -21.09 -12.70 -14.88
C ARG A 830 -22.36 -12.42 -14.06
N ALA A 831 -22.42 -13.02 -12.87
CA ALA A 831 -23.51 -12.84 -11.92
C ALA A 831 -23.74 -11.38 -11.49
N THR A 832 -22.71 -10.52 -11.50
CA THR A 832 -22.88 -9.08 -11.19
C THR A 832 -23.77 -8.42 -12.24
N ILE A 833 -23.56 -8.73 -13.52
CA ILE A 833 -24.34 -8.17 -14.63
C ILE A 833 -25.73 -8.81 -14.70
N GLU A 834 -25.82 -10.14 -14.56
CA GLU A 834 -27.11 -10.84 -14.68
C GLU A 834 -28.05 -10.57 -13.50
N ASN A 835 -27.52 -10.40 -12.28
CA ASN A 835 -28.35 -10.23 -11.08
C ASN A 835 -28.51 -8.77 -10.63
N ASP A 836 -27.52 -7.90 -10.86
CA ASP A 836 -27.52 -6.52 -10.37
C ASP A 836 -26.76 -5.55 -11.30
N ASN A 837 -27.18 -5.50 -12.57
CA ASN A 837 -26.63 -4.56 -13.55
C ASN A 837 -26.78 -3.10 -13.11
N THR A 838 -27.85 -2.77 -12.37
CA THR A 838 -28.14 -1.39 -11.96
C THR A 838 -27.10 -0.85 -10.98
N ALA A 839 -26.70 -1.61 -9.95
CA ALA A 839 -25.64 -1.18 -9.05
C ALA A 839 -24.30 -1.02 -9.77
N PHE A 840 -23.97 -1.96 -10.67
CA PHE A 840 -22.79 -1.89 -11.52
C PHE A 840 -22.80 -0.63 -12.40
N MET A 841 -23.91 -0.32 -13.07
CA MET A 841 -24.02 0.84 -13.95
C MET A 841 -24.00 2.16 -13.19
N LYS A 842 -24.56 2.21 -11.98
CA LYS A 842 -24.43 3.38 -11.10
C LYS A 842 -22.96 3.64 -10.73
N MET A 843 -22.22 2.59 -10.39
CA MET A 843 -20.78 2.67 -10.13
C MET A 843 -20.01 3.11 -11.38
N ALA A 844 -20.28 2.48 -12.53
CA ALA A 844 -19.60 2.78 -13.78
C ALA A 844 -19.79 4.25 -14.18
N ARG A 845 -21.03 4.76 -14.10
CA ARG A 845 -21.34 6.18 -14.34
C ARG A 845 -20.59 7.10 -13.39
N SER A 846 -20.56 6.77 -12.09
CA SER A 846 -19.85 7.55 -11.07
C SER A 846 -18.37 7.75 -11.43
N ILE A 847 -17.67 6.65 -11.75
CA ILE A 847 -16.23 6.73 -12.05
C ILE A 847 -15.95 7.39 -13.40
N THR A 848 -16.81 7.22 -14.41
CA THR A 848 -16.62 7.86 -15.72
C THR A 848 -16.95 9.34 -15.71
N GLU A 849 -17.93 9.79 -14.92
CA GLU A 849 -18.17 11.22 -14.66
C GLU A 849 -17.02 11.86 -13.86
N ASP A 850 -16.30 11.06 -13.06
CA ASP A 850 -15.05 11.46 -12.41
C ASP A 850 -13.83 11.29 -13.34
N GLY A 851 -14.00 11.19 -14.66
CA GLY A 851 -12.89 11.24 -15.62
C GLY A 851 -12.03 9.97 -15.71
N VAL A 852 -12.53 8.83 -15.21
CA VAL A 852 -11.94 7.51 -15.50
C VAL A 852 -12.43 7.06 -16.88
N LEU A 853 -11.51 6.51 -17.69
CA LEU A 853 -11.91 5.75 -18.87
C LEU A 853 -12.09 4.28 -18.46
N PHE A 854 -13.28 3.73 -18.70
CA PHE A 854 -13.57 2.33 -18.46
C PHE A 854 -13.26 1.54 -19.74
N ILE A 855 -12.41 0.53 -19.67
CA ILE A 855 -12.14 -0.41 -20.76
C ILE A 855 -12.60 -1.80 -20.31
N GLY A 856 -13.51 -2.41 -21.06
CA GLY A 856 -14.04 -3.74 -20.79
C GLY A 856 -13.65 -4.74 -21.88
N VAL A 857 -13.24 -5.92 -21.43
CA VAL A 857 -12.99 -7.11 -22.25
C VAL A 857 -14.08 -8.12 -21.88
N GLY A 858 -15.15 -8.14 -22.68
CA GLY A 858 -16.20 -9.14 -22.59
C GLY A 858 -15.70 -10.49 -23.13
N THR A 859 -15.65 -11.52 -22.30
CA THR A 859 -15.15 -12.84 -22.69
C THR A 859 -15.68 -13.94 -21.76
N ASP A 860 -15.71 -15.18 -22.26
CA ASP A 860 -15.96 -16.37 -21.44
C ASP A 860 -14.78 -17.34 -21.55
N VAL A 861 -14.08 -17.53 -20.44
CA VAL A 861 -12.94 -18.44 -20.31
C VAL A 861 -13.19 -19.54 -19.28
N SER A 862 -14.46 -19.91 -19.10
CA SER A 862 -14.90 -20.95 -18.14
C SER A 862 -14.60 -22.37 -18.62
N ALA A 863 -14.66 -22.63 -19.93
CA ALA A 863 -14.53 -23.98 -20.48
C ALA A 863 -13.19 -24.68 -20.14
N PRO A 864 -12.01 -24.01 -20.20
CA PRO A 864 -10.74 -24.61 -19.81
C PRO A 864 -10.66 -25.08 -18.35
N ALA A 865 -11.48 -24.53 -17.44
CA ALA A 865 -11.45 -24.88 -16.01
C ALA A 865 -11.67 -26.38 -15.74
N LYS A 866 -12.31 -27.08 -16.67
CA LYS A 866 -12.61 -28.53 -16.56
C LYS A 866 -11.48 -29.43 -17.04
N THR A 867 -10.53 -28.90 -17.82
CA THR A 867 -9.58 -29.72 -18.59
C THR A 867 -8.12 -29.29 -18.42
N VAL A 868 -7.86 -28.08 -17.94
CA VAL A 868 -6.51 -27.53 -17.79
C VAL A 868 -6.16 -27.38 -16.32
N SER A 869 -5.02 -27.98 -15.91
CA SER A 869 -4.44 -27.76 -14.59
C SER A 869 -3.40 -26.65 -14.67
N ASN A 870 -3.76 -25.45 -14.22
CA ASN A 870 -2.89 -24.28 -14.19
C ASN A 870 -3.25 -23.35 -13.01
N SER A 871 -2.49 -22.28 -12.81
CA SER A 871 -2.63 -21.40 -11.65
C SER A 871 -3.30 -20.06 -11.95
N VAL A 872 -3.98 -19.95 -13.09
CA VAL A 872 -4.85 -18.79 -13.41
C VAL A 872 -5.75 -18.49 -12.22
N LEU A 873 -5.85 -17.21 -11.86
CA LEU A 873 -6.73 -16.72 -10.80
C LEU A 873 -8.16 -17.28 -11.01
N PRO A 874 -8.74 -18.02 -10.04
CA PRO A 874 -10.02 -18.70 -10.24
C PRO A 874 -11.17 -17.80 -10.67
N SER A 875 -11.17 -16.53 -10.26
CA SER A 875 -12.19 -15.54 -10.61
C SER A 875 -12.35 -15.33 -12.13
N TRP A 876 -11.30 -15.60 -12.93
CA TRP A 876 -11.41 -15.58 -14.40
C TRP A 876 -12.49 -16.53 -14.92
N ARG A 877 -12.71 -17.67 -14.26
CA ARG A 877 -13.62 -18.72 -14.74
C ARG A 877 -15.09 -18.34 -14.58
N ASN A 878 -15.37 -17.32 -13.78
CA ASN A 878 -16.72 -16.80 -13.52
C ASN A 878 -16.89 -15.35 -14.00
N ALA A 879 -15.83 -14.73 -14.51
CA ALA A 879 -15.87 -13.36 -15.01
C ALA A 879 -16.54 -13.31 -16.38
N LEU A 880 -17.37 -12.30 -16.58
CA LEU A 880 -17.86 -11.91 -17.92
C LEU A 880 -17.01 -10.81 -18.51
N ILE A 881 -16.51 -9.91 -17.65
CA ILE A 881 -15.75 -8.73 -18.07
C ILE A 881 -14.44 -8.73 -17.32
N HIS A 882 -13.33 -8.58 -18.04
CA HIS A 882 -12.12 -8.01 -17.48
C HIS A 882 -12.16 -6.50 -17.69
N ALA A 883 -12.22 -5.74 -16.61
CA ALA A 883 -12.24 -4.28 -16.63
C ALA A 883 -10.84 -3.73 -16.33
N THR A 884 -10.36 -2.87 -17.22
CA THR A 884 -9.15 -2.06 -17.06
C THR A 884 -9.58 -0.60 -16.95
N LEU A 885 -9.31 0.02 -15.81
CA LEU A 885 -9.67 1.40 -15.52
C LEU A 885 -8.44 2.27 -15.68
N THR A 886 -8.58 3.42 -16.36
CA THR A 886 -7.44 4.29 -16.60
C THR A 886 -7.67 5.73 -16.21
N THR A 887 -6.67 6.33 -15.56
CA THR A 887 -6.48 7.78 -15.44
C THR A 887 -5.39 8.24 -16.42
N PRO A 888 -5.48 9.46 -16.97
CA PRO A 888 -4.56 9.92 -18.01
C PRO A 888 -3.15 10.21 -17.47
N TRP A 889 -2.12 9.91 -18.26
CA TRP A 889 -0.76 10.33 -18.00
C TRP A 889 -0.42 11.60 -18.78
N ASN A 890 0.27 12.56 -18.14
CA ASN A 890 0.76 13.77 -18.79
C ASN A 890 2.24 14.01 -18.45
N PHE A 891 3.12 13.83 -19.44
CA PHE A 891 4.57 14.00 -19.30
C PHE A 891 5.02 15.43 -18.95
N THR A 892 4.18 16.43 -19.18
CA THR A 892 4.48 17.85 -18.89
C THR A 892 3.83 18.36 -17.60
N ALA A 893 2.93 17.56 -17.01
CA ALA A 893 2.30 17.93 -15.75
C ALA A 893 3.27 17.78 -14.57
N PRO A 894 3.08 18.56 -13.48
CA PRO A 894 3.76 18.32 -12.22
C PRO A 894 3.66 16.85 -11.78
N TRP A 895 4.77 16.29 -11.27
CA TRP A 895 4.81 14.91 -10.78
C TRP A 895 3.75 14.63 -9.70
N ALA A 896 3.47 15.62 -8.85
CA ALA A 896 2.45 15.54 -7.82
C ALA A 896 1.04 15.28 -8.39
N ASP A 897 0.74 15.74 -9.61
CA ASP A 897 -0.54 15.51 -10.26
C ASP A 897 -0.66 14.04 -10.72
N MET A 898 0.43 13.46 -11.22
CA MET A 898 0.48 12.03 -11.59
C MET A 898 0.40 11.13 -10.35
N ILE A 899 0.96 11.56 -9.21
CA ILE A 899 0.74 10.89 -7.92
C ILE A 899 -0.73 10.99 -7.52
N ALA A 900 -1.34 12.18 -7.59
CA ALA A 900 -2.74 12.37 -7.21
C ALA A 900 -3.70 11.54 -8.07
N LEU A 901 -3.41 11.36 -9.36
CA LEU A 901 -4.18 10.46 -10.22
C LEU A 901 -3.99 8.98 -9.86
N GLN A 902 -2.80 8.56 -9.42
CA GLN A 902 -2.62 7.23 -8.86
C GLN A 902 -3.38 7.06 -7.53
N ASP A 903 -3.27 8.05 -6.63
CA ASP A 903 -3.97 8.04 -5.34
C ASP A 903 -5.48 7.96 -5.58
N LYS A 904 -6.01 8.68 -6.56
CA LYS A 904 -7.41 8.57 -6.99
C LYS A 904 -7.76 7.16 -7.47
N MET A 905 -6.92 6.54 -8.30
CA MET A 905 -7.14 5.17 -8.74
C MET A 905 -7.24 4.22 -7.54
N THR A 906 -6.24 4.26 -6.65
CA THR A 906 -6.12 3.35 -5.50
C THR A 906 -7.15 3.61 -4.40
N ASP A 907 -7.37 4.86 -4.02
CA ASP A 907 -8.13 5.23 -2.81
C ASP A 907 -9.59 5.58 -3.10
N SER A 908 -9.97 5.82 -4.36
CA SER A 908 -11.35 6.22 -4.73
C SER A 908 -11.98 5.31 -5.78
N VAL A 909 -11.29 5.02 -6.88
CA VAL A 909 -11.86 4.27 -8.00
C VAL A 909 -11.94 2.78 -7.70
N MET A 910 -10.83 2.17 -7.25
CA MET A 910 -10.77 0.74 -6.94
C MET A 910 -11.79 0.32 -5.86
N PRO A 911 -11.95 1.05 -4.74
CA PRO A 911 -12.95 0.70 -3.72
C PRO A 911 -14.40 0.68 -4.26
N GLN A 912 -14.76 1.57 -5.19
CA GLN A 912 -16.11 1.61 -5.76
C GLN A 912 -16.42 0.36 -6.61
N ILE A 913 -15.50 -0.05 -7.47
CA ILE A 913 -15.70 -1.24 -8.31
C ILE A 913 -15.60 -2.54 -7.50
N GLU A 914 -14.76 -2.57 -6.46
CA GLU A 914 -14.67 -3.70 -5.52
C GLU A 914 -15.97 -3.89 -4.74
N ALA A 915 -16.64 -2.81 -4.33
CA ALA A 915 -17.89 -2.87 -3.58
C ALA A 915 -19.03 -3.56 -4.34
N VAL A 916 -19.07 -3.42 -5.67
CA VAL A 916 -20.07 -4.08 -6.54
C VAL A 916 -19.59 -5.43 -7.10
N THR A 917 -18.36 -5.86 -6.76
CA THR A 917 -17.78 -7.16 -7.15
C THR A 917 -17.14 -7.90 -5.98
N PRO A 918 -17.86 -8.10 -4.85
CA PRO A 918 -17.30 -8.72 -3.66
C PRO A 918 -16.81 -10.15 -3.95
N GLY A 919 -15.67 -10.52 -3.36
CA GLY A 919 -15.06 -11.84 -3.55
C GLY A 919 -14.44 -12.10 -4.94
N SER A 920 -14.51 -11.13 -5.85
CA SER A 920 -13.78 -11.19 -7.12
C SER A 920 -12.30 -10.85 -6.95
N GLY A 921 -11.54 -10.91 -8.04
CA GLY A 921 -10.13 -10.51 -8.08
C GLY A 921 -9.82 -9.59 -9.27
N ALA A 922 -8.54 -9.44 -9.59
CA ALA A 922 -8.06 -8.62 -10.69
C ALA A 922 -6.98 -9.35 -11.49
N TYR A 923 -6.92 -9.05 -12.79
CA TYR A 923 -5.84 -9.55 -13.63
C TYR A 923 -4.54 -8.83 -13.31
N MET A 924 -3.59 -9.54 -12.69
CA MET A 924 -2.36 -8.96 -12.14
C MET A 924 -1.47 -8.18 -13.11
N ASN A 925 -1.63 -8.39 -14.42
CA ASN A 925 -0.85 -7.67 -15.43
C ASN A 925 -1.46 -6.29 -15.76
N GLU A 926 -2.73 -6.06 -15.43
CA GLU A 926 -3.50 -4.84 -15.74
C GLU A 926 -4.32 -4.40 -14.53
N ALA A 927 -3.69 -4.42 -13.35
CA ALA A 927 -4.32 -4.06 -12.08
C ALA A 927 -3.55 -2.94 -11.38
N ASP A 928 -4.11 -2.40 -10.30
CA ASP A 928 -3.44 -1.39 -9.49
C ASP A 928 -2.19 -1.97 -8.80
N PHE A 929 -1.01 -1.43 -9.13
CA PHE A 929 0.25 -1.84 -8.50
C PHE A 929 0.29 -1.55 -6.98
N ARG A 930 -0.59 -0.69 -6.46
CA ARG A 930 -0.71 -0.39 -5.03
C ARG A 930 -1.72 -1.25 -4.30
N GLN A 931 -2.38 -2.22 -4.95
CA GLN A 931 -3.38 -3.09 -4.32
C GLN A 931 -2.91 -3.61 -2.94
N PRO A 932 -3.59 -3.24 -1.84
CA PRO A 932 -3.16 -3.61 -0.49
C PRO A 932 -3.20 -5.12 -0.26
N ASN A 933 -4.31 -5.76 -0.64
CA ASN A 933 -4.59 -7.20 -0.50
C ASN A 933 -4.25 -8.00 -1.77
N TYR A 934 -3.17 -7.63 -2.48
CA TYR A 934 -2.79 -8.23 -3.77
C TYR A 934 -2.70 -9.77 -3.76
N LYS A 935 -2.32 -10.39 -2.62
CA LYS A 935 -2.23 -11.85 -2.50
C LYS A 935 -3.57 -12.53 -2.80
N GLU A 936 -4.65 -11.98 -2.26
CA GLU A 936 -6.01 -12.45 -2.50
C GLU A 936 -6.51 -12.01 -3.88
N VAL A 937 -6.31 -10.73 -4.23
CA VAL A 937 -6.88 -10.16 -5.45
C VAL A 937 -6.25 -10.73 -6.73
N PHE A 938 -4.94 -10.98 -6.74
CA PHE A 938 -4.22 -11.43 -7.94
C PHE A 938 -4.11 -12.96 -8.04
N PHE A 939 -4.17 -13.67 -6.91
CA PHE A 939 -3.93 -15.12 -6.88
C PHE A 939 -5.06 -15.91 -6.19
N GLY A 940 -5.89 -15.28 -5.37
CA GLY A 940 -7.00 -15.91 -4.67
C GLY A 940 -6.54 -17.14 -3.86
N GLY A 941 -7.35 -18.20 -3.90
CA GLY A 941 -7.04 -19.47 -3.25
C GLY A 941 -5.76 -20.18 -3.75
N ASN A 942 -5.18 -19.75 -4.87
CA ASN A 942 -3.94 -20.34 -5.39
C ASN A 942 -2.69 -19.85 -4.64
N TYR A 943 -2.76 -18.72 -3.92
CA TYR A 943 -1.56 -18.10 -3.31
C TYR A 943 -0.73 -19.04 -2.42
N PRO A 944 -1.32 -19.83 -1.50
CA PRO A 944 -0.52 -20.69 -0.62
C PRO A 944 0.28 -21.74 -1.40
N LYS A 945 -0.33 -22.39 -2.41
CA LYS A 945 0.35 -23.36 -3.26
C LYS A 945 1.43 -22.70 -4.11
N LEU A 946 1.13 -21.54 -4.68
CA LEU A 946 2.10 -20.74 -5.44
C LEU A 946 3.31 -20.35 -4.60
N LEU A 947 3.13 -20.02 -3.32
CA LEU A 947 4.21 -19.69 -2.40
C LEU A 947 5.09 -20.91 -2.08
N THR A 948 4.48 -22.07 -1.82
CA THR A 948 5.25 -23.32 -1.62
C THR A 948 6.11 -23.68 -2.83
N ILE A 949 5.59 -23.45 -4.05
CA ILE A 949 6.35 -23.67 -5.28
C ILE A 949 7.48 -22.65 -5.42
N LYS A 950 7.21 -21.37 -5.09
CA LYS A 950 8.25 -20.32 -5.05
C LYS A 950 9.40 -20.74 -4.12
N GLU A 951 9.10 -21.17 -2.90
CA GLU A 951 10.11 -21.61 -1.93
C GLU A 951 10.91 -22.84 -2.39
N LYS A 952 10.31 -23.73 -3.18
CA LYS A 952 10.99 -24.89 -3.75
C LYS A 952 11.98 -24.51 -4.86
N TRP A 953 11.59 -23.60 -5.75
CA TRP A 953 12.35 -23.29 -6.98
C TRP A 953 13.21 -22.02 -6.88
N ASP A 954 13.00 -21.24 -5.81
CA ASP A 954 13.75 -20.02 -5.51
C ASP A 954 13.72 -19.73 -4.00
N GLY A 955 14.29 -20.65 -3.22
CA GLY A 955 14.30 -20.58 -1.75
C GLY A 955 15.06 -19.39 -1.17
N ASP A 956 15.97 -18.78 -1.94
CA ASP A 956 16.71 -17.57 -1.58
C ASP A 956 16.00 -16.27 -2.01
N TYR A 957 14.84 -16.39 -2.66
CA TYR A 957 14.07 -15.28 -3.23
C TYR A 957 14.93 -14.38 -4.13
N LEU A 958 15.74 -15.01 -5.00
CA LEU A 958 16.55 -14.35 -6.01
C LEU A 958 15.67 -13.55 -6.99
N PHE A 959 14.59 -14.16 -7.45
CA PHE A 959 13.65 -13.52 -8.34
C PHE A 959 12.66 -12.66 -7.55
N TYR A 960 12.59 -11.39 -7.91
CA TYR A 960 11.69 -10.42 -7.30
C TYR A 960 10.95 -9.63 -8.38
N ALA A 961 9.66 -9.48 -8.18
CA ALA A 961 8.82 -8.55 -8.91
C ALA A 961 7.78 -7.93 -7.97
N THR A 962 7.47 -6.65 -8.16
CA THR A 962 6.48 -5.92 -7.37
C THR A 962 5.14 -6.68 -7.33
N LYS A 963 4.60 -6.90 -6.13
CA LYS A 963 3.31 -7.58 -5.89
C LYS A 963 3.20 -8.97 -6.54
N SER A 964 4.34 -9.64 -6.73
CA SER A 964 4.38 -11.05 -7.14
C SER A 964 4.38 -11.99 -5.93
N VAL A 965 4.23 -13.29 -6.16
CA VAL A 965 4.27 -14.32 -5.12
C VAL A 965 5.63 -14.27 -4.40
N GLY A 966 5.58 -14.13 -3.07
CA GLY A 966 6.78 -14.03 -2.22
C GLY A 966 7.48 -12.67 -2.26
N SER A 967 6.91 -11.66 -2.92
CA SER A 967 7.54 -10.34 -3.03
C SER A 967 7.68 -9.61 -1.69
N ASP A 968 6.87 -9.96 -0.69
CA ASP A 968 6.94 -9.45 0.68
C ASP A 968 8.09 -10.02 1.51
N HIS A 969 8.91 -10.92 0.94
CA HIS A 969 10.22 -11.26 1.49
C HIS A 969 11.22 -10.09 1.40
N TRP A 970 10.92 -9.09 0.57
CA TRP A 970 11.79 -7.96 0.29
C TRP A 970 11.12 -6.61 0.59
N ASN A 971 11.87 -5.72 1.23
CA ASN A 971 11.58 -4.29 1.31
C ASN A 971 12.47 -3.54 0.30
N VAL A 972 11.87 -2.71 -0.55
CA VAL A 972 12.59 -1.84 -1.49
C VAL A 972 12.49 -0.40 -0.99
N ALA A 973 13.62 0.21 -0.65
CA ALA A 973 13.71 1.59 -0.19
C ALA A 973 13.54 2.59 -1.35
N ALA A 974 13.39 3.88 -1.01
CA ALA A 974 13.18 4.95 -1.99
C ALA A 974 14.39 5.18 -2.93
N ASP A 975 15.60 4.85 -2.48
CA ASP A 975 16.81 4.83 -3.31
C ASP A 975 16.92 3.55 -4.17
N GLY A 976 15.96 2.65 -4.05
CA GLY A 976 15.90 1.38 -4.76
C GLY A 976 16.66 0.23 -4.12
N ARG A 977 17.28 0.43 -2.94
CA ARG A 977 17.96 -0.64 -2.20
C ARG A 977 16.96 -1.70 -1.76
N MET A 978 17.26 -2.96 -2.09
CA MET A 978 16.39 -4.10 -1.81
C MET A 978 16.96 -4.94 -0.66
N CYS A 979 16.29 -4.97 0.48
CA CYS A 979 16.71 -5.65 1.70
C CYS A 979 15.68 -6.70 2.14
N ARG A 980 16.13 -7.79 2.75
CA ARG A 980 15.20 -8.77 3.34
C ARG A 980 14.29 -8.09 4.37
N ALA A 981 13.01 -8.46 4.34
CA ALA A 981 11.93 -7.74 5.01
C ALA A 981 11.89 -7.89 6.53
#